data_AF-A0A9E5FMM4-F1
#
_entry.id   AF-A0A9E5FMM4-F1
#
_cell.length_a   1.000
_cell.length_b   1.000
_cell.length_c   1.000
_cell.angle_alpha   90.00
_cell.angle_beta   90.00
_cell.angle_gamma   90.00
#
_symmetry.space_group_name_H-M   'P 1'
#
loop_
_entity.id
_entity.type
_entity.pdbx_description
1 polymer ?
#
loop_
_entity_poly.entity_id
_entity_poly.type
_entity_poly.pdbx_seq_one_letter_code
_entity_poly.pdbx_strand_id
1 'polypeptide(L)'
;MATATATTTIEQMNPELLIVKVELFDPDVMDALCRSTDTFSRSNLWKLTSYKKARKHGNQKEVVYHYGEGCDEERIGRLYAKDNQGLQAFPFDMRNPLLEKHYWDIDMENAHYCLMRQMTTTHGLPNAKISYYCDNREDSLKKVSSNRRTAKTAFLKVAYGGDIKLHSETYDDNGLPPDGDITLLKEIEKEIKVVIAWLKANTETNRKWKACLEVAEKRCKKHNANAEAKKKKNPAWCYKNPDFSFLALVLQTEECKCLLAMDEYFRSVGRSVDIFIHDGCEVRKLDGEQTFPTDLLRGCEAYIKEKTGYTIKLVNKPFRHSFKMPTEAPVLIDDAYACKRFVDILGDGLQREGTMLLYFNDETGVWEDEPSAFYSAVVRNKDKLVFKQGDMTFNYGGSTKLMNAMKPLLTALVKDTKFLTKNADTSYGKLLWDDGIYDFYTDTFTPGFDRNIVFYKSTNRPFPKKRNEELIQRVRKTFFEDAFDDGGEGLEEGEYLLKALTMGLVGDYRRKKFYMGIGEPDCGKGGVKCAMKSAFGGYIGSWDANNLKYNPRNGQDEARKMGWCRNLIGYRLAFSDEFRMEKTSDGRDRSPLDGNLIKKVVSGGDELQGRGHQQAEMDFVNKTTLIMFCNDVGTFSPHDEAVKTRKRVITYKNRFVDKPEGELEADERVKDPCLKEFYERDDAKDAFFFLVRDTFQSMEEKERMKGGDLITPESVMKESNEWGGDGDDGDIKALLLKRFDFTGVETDVVPSKEFGAYIIVEKKRVISENKLGRIVSKMVKEKNKTCPTDRSPHKGEEGKQRCGVKFKGG
;
A
#
# COMPACT_ATOMS: atom_id res chain seq x y z
N MET A 1 33.00 15.43 -13.91
CA MET A 1 32.99 16.02 -15.27
C MET A 1 34.13 15.40 -16.05
N ALA A 2 33.80 14.48 -16.96
CA ALA A 2 34.76 13.83 -17.85
C ALA A 2 35.09 14.78 -18.99
N THR A 3 36.37 15.10 -19.18
CA THR A 3 36.85 15.78 -20.39
C THR A 3 36.66 14.84 -21.58
N ALA A 4 35.60 15.08 -22.36
CA ALA A 4 35.35 14.42 -23.63
C ALA A 4 36.56 14.62 -24.54
N THR A 5 37.25 13.53 -24.86
CA THR A 5 38.30 13.52 -25.88
C THR A 5 37.57 13.44 -27.21
N ALA A 6 37.69 14.46 -28.06
CA ALA A 6 37.02 14.51 -29.35
C ALA A 6 37.33 13.22 -30.13
N THR A 7 36.30 12.45 -30.45
CA THR A 7 36.42 11.14 -31.10
C THR A 7 36.17 11.32 -32.59
N THR A 8 37.16 11.01 -33.42
CA THR A 8 37.08 11.06 -34.89
C THR A 8 36.03 10.06 -35.40
N THR A 9 35.02 10.52 -36.15
CA THR A 9 33.93 9.68 -36.65
C THR A 9 34.43 8.68 -37.72
N ILE A 10 33.72 7.57 -37.95
CA ILE A 10 34.13 6.53 -38.94
C ILE A 10 34.31 7.13 -40.33
N GLU A 11 33.49 8.12 -40.67
CA GLU A 11 33.52 8.85 -41.95
C GLU A 11 34.79 9.70 -42.15
N GLN A 12 35.54 9.99 -41.08
CA GLN A 12 36.77 10.78 -41.13
C GLN A 12 38.04 9.92 -41.14
N MET A 13 37.92 8.58 -41.04
CA MET A 13 39.06 7.66 -41.01
C MET A 13 39.26 7.03 -42.39
N ASN A 14 40.52 6.85 -42.82
CA ASN A 14 40.82 6.16 -44.07
C ASN A 14 40.33 4.69 -44.00
N PRO A 15 39.37 4.27 -44.85
CA PRO A 15 38.81 2.92 -44.82
C PRO A 15 39.85 1.80 -44.99
N GLU A 16 40.96 2.07 -45.68
CA GLU A 16 42.05 1.10 -45.91
C GLU A 16 42.92 0.85 -44.65
N LEU A 17 42.72 1.61 -43.59
CA LEU A 17 43.44 1.48 -42.31
C LEU A 17 42.61 0.79 -41.22
N LEU A 18 41.37 0.43 -41.51
CA LEU A 18 40.44 -0.18 -40.54
C LEU A 18 40.46 -1.70 -40.65
N ILE A 19 40.55 -2.39 -39.51
CA ILE A 19 40.41 -3.85 -39.46
C ILE A 19 39.05 -4.17 -38.86
N VAL A 20 38.21 -4.84 -39.63
CA VAL A 20 36.86 -5.23 -39.20
C VAL A 20 36.85 -6.70 -38.80
N LYS A 21 36.36 -6.99 -37.60
CA LYS A 21 36.20 -8.34 -37.07
C LYS A 21 34.78 -8.57 -36.58
N VAL A 22 34.38 -9.84 -36.48
CA VAL A 22 33.08 -10.24 -35.93
C VAL A 22 33.32 -11.02 -34.65
N GLU A 23 33.04 -10.37 -33.53
CA GLU A 23 33.13 -10.94 -32.19
C GLU A 23 31.88 -11.75 -31.86
N LEU A 24 32.06 -12.84 -31.13
CA LEU A 24 31.03 -13.64 -30.48
C LEU A 24 31.08 -13.38 -28.98
N PHE A 25 29.94 -13.51 -28.32
CA PHE A 25 29.88 -13.52 -26.86
C PHE A 25 28.93 -14.61 -26.37
N ASP A 26 29.11 -15.10 -25.15
CA ASP A 26 28.12 -15.99 -24.54
C ASP A 26 26.85 -15.18 -24.16
N PRO A 27 25.69 -15.48 -24.77
CA PRO A 27 24.45 -14.72 -24.51
C PRO A 27 23.91 -14.92 -23.09
N ASP A 28 24.11 -16.08 -22.48
CA ASP A 28 23.60 -16.38 -21.14
C ASP A 28 24.40 -15.61 -20.10
N VAL A 29 25.73 -15.60 -20.27
CA VAL A 29 26.65 -14.80 -19.45
C VAL A 29 26.41 -13.31 -19.66
N MET A 30 26.21 -12.87 -20.91
CA MET A 30 25.89 -11.47 -21.22
C MET A 30 24.65 -11.00 -20.46
N ASP A 31 23.60 -11.80 -20.44
CA ASP A 31 22.36 -11.48 -19.75
C ASP A 31 22.52 -11.49 -18.24
N ALA A 32 23.33 -12.40 -17.70
CA ALA A 32 23.66 -12.43 -16.28
C ALA A 32 24.48 -11.18 -15.87
N LEU A 33 25.55 -10.86 -16.60
CA LEU A 33 26.41 -9.70 -16.34
C LEU A 33 25.64 -8.37 -16.41
N CYS A 34 24.75 -8.20 -17.39
CA CYS A 34 23.89 -7.01 -17.50
C CYS A 34 22.97 -6.82 -16.28
N ARG A 35 22.69 -7.89 -15.51
CA ARG A 35 21.84 -7.88 -14.31
C ARG A 35 22.63 -7.79 -12.99
N SER A 36 23.95 -7.92 -13.03
CA SER A 36 24.83 -7.88 -11.85
C SER A 36 25.16 -6.44 -11.41
N THR A 37 24.15 -5.70 -10.94
CA THR A 37 24.30 -4.27 -10.55
C THR A 37 25.22 -4.03 -9.37
N ASP A 38 25.45 -5.05 -8.54
CA ASP A 38 26.20 -4.92 -7.29
C ASP A 38 27.70 -5.25 -7.48
N THR A 39 28.06 -5.87 -8.60
CA THR A 39 29.43 -6.35 -8.87
C THR A 39 30.24 -5.40 -9.75
N PHE A 40 29.59 -4.72 -10.70
CA PHE A 40 30.27 -3.88 -11.69
C PHE A 40 29.76 -2.44 -11.64
N SER A 41 30.66 -1.49 -11.91
CA SER A 41 30.28 -0.08 -11.95
C SER A 41 29.20 0.21 -13.01
N ARG A 42 28.32 1.18 -12.72
CA ARG A 42 27.27 1.64 -13.64
C ARG A 42 27.79 2.01 -15.04
N SER A 43 29.00 2.58 -15.10
CA SER A 43 29.66 2.93 -16.38
C SER A 43 29.96 1.68 -17.22
N ASN A 44 30.49 0.62 -16.61
CA ASN A 44 30.78 -0.63 -17.30
C ASN A 44 29.51 -1.36 -17.73
N LEU A 45 28.48 -1.41 -16.87
CA LEU A 45 27.19 -2.03 -17.21
C LEU A 45 26.48 -1.30 -18.35
N TRP A 46 26.57 0.03 -18.39
CA TRP A 46 26.04 0.82 -19.51
C TRP A 46 26.77 0.52 -20.82
N LYS A 47 28.11 0.44 -20.80
CA LYS A 47 28.90 0.05 -21.97
C LYS A 47 28.54 -1.36 -22.44
N LEU A 48 28.38 -2.31 -21.52
CA LEU A 48 28.04 -3.70 -21.84
C LEU A 48 26.65 -3.79 -22.49
N THR A 49 25.69 -3.06 -21.93
CA THR A 49 24.34 -2.95 -22.50
C THR A 49 24.36 -2.32 -23.89
N SER A 50 25.18 -1.29 -24.09
CA SER A 50 25.37 -0.64 -25.39
C SER A 50 25.96 -1.61 -26.42
N TYR A 51 27.02 -2.33 -26.06
CA TYR A 51 27.63 -3.38 -26.88
C TYR A 51 26.61 -4.46 -27.27
N LYS A 52 25.84 -4.98 -26.29
CA LYS A 52 24.76 -5.95 -26.53
C LYS A 52 23.70 -5.41 -27.49
N LYS A 53 23.30 -4.14 -27.36
CA LYS A 53 22.29 -3.53 -28.26
C LYS A 53 22.82 -3.36 -29.68
N ALA A 54 24.11 -3.12 -29.84
CA ALA A 54 24.75 -2.89 -31.13
C ALA A 54 25.12 -4.19 -31.88
N ARG A 55 24.74 -5.36 -31.35
CA ARG A 55 24.92 -6.67 -32.01
C ARG A 55 24.13 -6.75 -33.32
N LYS A 56 24.64 -7.52 -34.29
CA LYS A 56 23.97 -7.74 -35.58
C LYS A 56 22.83 -8.75 -35.43
N HIS A 57 23.18 -10.03 -35.35
CA HIS A 57 22.24 -11.14 -35.16
C HIS A 57 22.74 -12.09 -34.09
N GLY A 58 21.83 -12.67 -33.31
CA GLY A 58 22.16 -13.58 -32.23
C GLY A 58 23.13 -12.97 -31.22
N ASN A 59 24.31 -13.56 -31.09
CA ASN A 59 25.40 -13.16 -30.21
C ASN A 59 26.62 -12.59 -30.96
N GLN A 60 26.42 -12.08 -32.18
CA GLN A 60 27.50 -11.57 -33.03
C GLN A 60 27.56 -10.05 -33.04
N LYS A 61 28.76 -9.49 -32.90
CA LYS A 61 29.01 -8.05 -32.96
C LYS A 61 30.15 -7.73 -33.91
N GLU A 62 29.90 -6.89 -34.91
CA GLU A 62 30.96 -6.33 -35.73
C GLU A 62 31.68 -5.22 -34.97
N VAL A 63 33.02 -5.30 -34.98
CA VAL A 63 33.92 -4.39 -34.28
C VAL A 63 35.01 -3.93 -35.22
N VAL A 64 35.27 -2.63 -35.17
CA VAL A 64 36.30 -1.96 -35.98
C VAL A 64 37.49 -1.66 -35.09
N TYR A 65 38.67 -2.11 -35.49
CA TYR A 65 39.95 -1.85 -34.83
C TYR A 65 40.73 -0.76 -35.57
N HIS A 66 41.34 0.14 -34.80
CA HIS A 66 42.17 1.24 -35.31
C HIS A 66 43.40 1.47 -34.43
N TYR A 67 44.40 2.19 -34.95
CA TYR A 67 45.57 2.59 -34.17
C TYR A 67 45.25 3.79 -33.24
N GLY A 68 46.08 4.03 -32.22
CA GLY A 68 45.85 5.12 -31.28
C GLY A 68 46.04 6.52 -31.88
N GLU A 69 45.48 7.57 -31.27
CA GLU A 69 45.55 8.97 -31.75
C GLU A 69 46.96 9.37 -32.25
N GLY A 70 47.08 9.66 -33.56
CA GLY A 70 48.33 10.07 -34.20
C GLY A 70 49.27 8.93 -34.64
N CYS A 71 48.83 7.67 -34.54
CA CYS A 71 49.62 6.50 -34.93
C CYS A 71 49.17 5.86 -36.25
N ASP A 72 47.99 6.21 -36.75
CA ASP A 72 47.27 5.49 -37.80
C ASP A 72 47.97 5.57 -39.16
N GLU A 73 48.47 6.76 -39.52
CA GLU A 73 49.13 7.03 -40.80
C GLU A 73 50.36 6.14 -41.02
N GLU A 74 51.16 5.95 -39.96
CA GLU A 74 52.41 5.18 -40.01
C GLU A 74 52.23 3.73 -39.51
N ARG A 75 51.01 3.36 -39.10
CA ARG A 75 50.65 2.05 -38.53
C ARG A 75 51.63 1.64 -37.42
N ILE A 76 51.73 2.50 -36.40
CA ILE A 76 52.60 2.32 -35.23
C ILE A 76 51.77 2.10 -33.95
N GLY A 77 52.35 1.46 -32.94
CA GLY A 77 51.66 1.15 -31.69
C GLY A 77 50.55 0.09 -31.82
N ARG A 78 49.64 0.04 -30.83
CA ARG A 78 48.60 -0.98 -30.68
C ARG A 78 47.31 -0.66 -31.43
N LEU A 79 46.54 -1.71 -31.69
CA LEU A 79 45.15 -1.65 -32.15
C LEU A 79 44.17 -1.53 -30.97
N TYR A 80 43.14 -0.72 -31.16
CA TYR A 80 42.07 -0.48 -30.21
C TYR A 80 40.70 -0.62 -30.88
N ALA A 81 39.76 -1.24 -30.19
CA ALA A 81 38.36 -1.28 -30.61
C ALA A 81 37.75 0.13 -30.56
N LYS A 82 37.19 0.57 -31.70
CA LYS A 82 36.63 1.91 -31.87
C LYS A 82 35.50 2.18 -30.88
N ASP A 83 35.44 3.41 -30.38
CA ASP A 83 34.40 3.91 -29.46
C ASP A 83 34.21 3.08 -28.18
N ASN A 84 35.22 2.25 -27.83
CA ASN A 84 35.11 1.22 -26.79
C ASN A 84 33.94 0.24 -27.03
N GLN A 85 33.58 0.00 -28.30
CA GLN A 85 32.49 -0.87 -28.76
C GLN A 85 33.01 -2.27 -29.17
N GLY A 86 33.99 -2.80 -28.43
CA GLY A 86 34.57 -4.13 -28.64
C GLY A 86 34.87 -4.82 -27.32
N LEU A 87 34.94 -6.16 -27.31
CA LEU A 87 35.18 -6.93 -26.08
C LEU A 87 36.52 -6.56 -25.42
N GLN A 88 37.51 -6.12 -26.21
CA GLN A 88 38.79 -5.58 -25.73
C GLN A 88 38.64 -4.50 -24.64
N ALA A 89 37.58 -3.68 -24.69
CA ALA A 89 37.40 -2.52 -23.82
C ALA A 89 36.81 -2.86 -22.43
N PHE A 90 36.37 -4.09 -22.19
CA PHE A 90 35.77 -4.48 -20.91
C PHE A 90 36.82 -4.97 -19.89
N PRO A 91 36.57 -4.76 -18.59
CA PRO A 91 37.38 -5.35 -17.53
C PRO A 91 37.48 -6.87 -17.66
N PHE A 92 38.59 -7.41 -17.19
CA PHE A 92 38.91 -8.85 -17.23
C PHE A 92 37.76 -9.74 -16.72
N ASP A 93 37.19 -9.43 -15.55
CA ASP A 93 36.11 -10.21 -14.94
C ASP A 93 34.74 -10.08 -15.63
N MET A 94 34.59 -9.16 -16.58
CA MET A 94 33.42 -9.09 -17.47
C MET A 94 33.71 -9.75 -18.82
N ARG A 95 34.90 -9.51 -19.36
CA ARG A 95 35.30 -9.95 -20.69
C ARG A 95 35.49 -11.47 -20.76
N ASN A 96 36.30 -12.02 -19.87
CA ASN A 96 36.66 -13.44 -19.91
C ASN A 96 35.46 -14.40 -19.86
N PRO A 97 34.47 -14.24 -18.97
CA PRO A 97 33.32 -15.16 -18.97
C PRO A 97 32.50 -15.05 -20.26
N LEU A 98 32.50 -13.90 -20.96
CA LEU A 98 31.84 -13.77 -22.26
C LEU A 98 32.57 -14.51 -23.39
N LEU A 99 33.88 -14.68 -23.26
CA LEU A 99 34.75 -15.27 -24.29
C LEU A 99 34.94 -16.78 -24.13
N GLU A 100 34.92 -17.28 -22.89
CA GLU A 100 35.35 -18.64 -22.53
C GLU A 100 34.69 -19.75 -23.37
N LYS A 101 33.41 -19.59 -23.69
CA LYS A 101 32.66 -20.55 -24.50
C LYS A 101 33.14 -20.63 -25.95
N HIS A 102 33.57 -19.50 -26.53
CA HIS A 102 33.74 -19.37 -27.97
C HIS A 102 35.20 -19.19 -28.44
N TYR A 103 36.15 -18.96 -27.53
CA TYR A 103 37.51 -18.54 -27.91
C TYR A 103 38.65 -19.33 -27.25
N TRP A 104 39.83 -19.23 -27.84
CA TRP A 104 41.13 -19.56 -27.25
C TRP A 104 41.95 -18.27 -27.12
N ASP A 105 42.48 -18.01 -25.92
CA ASP A 105 43.32 -16.84 -25.62
C ASP A 105 44.78 -17.15 -25.98
N ILE A 106 45.22 -16.71 -27.17
CA ILE A 106 46.57 -16.93 -27.67
C ILE A 106 47.41 -15.67 -27.47
N ASP A 107 48.51 -15.80 -26.74
CA ASP A 107 49.28 -14.66 -26.25
C ASP A 107 50.79 -14.86 -26.38
N MET A 108 51.51 -13.76 -26.61
CA MET A 108 52.97 -13.76 -26.71
C MET A 108 53.64 -13.82 -25.33
N GLU A 109 54.41 -14.86 -25.06
CA GLU A 109 55.11 -14.99 -23.79
C GLU A 109 56.22 -13.93 -23.64
N ASN A 110 56.03 -12.99 -22.71
CA ASN A 110 57.02 -11.97 -22.35
C ASN A 110 57.39 -11.02 -23.51
N ALA A 111 56.41 -10.72 -24.37
CA ALA A 111 56.58 -10.04 -25.67
C ALA A 111 57.65 -8.95 -25.69
N HIS A 112 57.45 -7.87 -24.94
CA HIS A 112 58.33 -6.69 -25.00
C HIS A 112 59.78 -6.96 -24.62
N TYR A 113 60.05 -7.79 -23.61
CA TYR A 113 61.44 -8.14 -23.24
C TYR A 113 62.09 -9.04 -24.29
N CYS A 114 61.33 -9.97 -24.87
CA CYS A 114 61.81 -10.83 -25.95
C CYS A 114 62.10 -10.04 -27.25
N LEU A 115 61.25 -9.08 -27.58
CA LEU A 115 61.44 -8.15 -28.71
C LEU A 115 62.67 -7.26 -28.47
N MET A 116 62.78 -6.68 -27.28
CA MET A 116 63.90 -5.83 -26.90
C MET A 116 65.23 -6.59 -26.90
N ARG A 117 65.27 -7.82 -26.39
CA ARG A 117 66.44 -8.71 -26.45
C ARG A 117 66.90 -8.92 -27.89
N GLN A 118 65.98 -9.30 -28.78
CA GLN A 118 66.34 -9.58 -30.17
C GLN A 118 66.79 -8.31 -30.90
N MET A 119 66.10 -7.19 -30.70
CA MET A 119 66.48 -5.90 -31.28
C MET A 119 67.89 -5.47 -30.83
N THR A 120 68.18 -5.58 -29.53
CA THR A 120 69.50 -5.23 -28.99
C THR A 120 70.60 -6.17 -29.49
N THR A 121 70.34 -7.48 -29.61
CA THR A 121 71.29 -8.43 -30.21
C THR A 121 71.58 -8.09 -31.67
N THR A 122 70.55 -7.86 -32.47
CA THR A 122 70.69 -7.53 -33.90
C THR A 122 71.51 -6.27 -34.14
N HIS A 123 71.40 -5.27 -33.25
CA HIS A 123 72.12 -4.00 -33.36
C HIS A 123 73.41 -3.93 -32.51
N GLY A 124 73.85 -5.03 -31.90
CA GLY A 124 75.09 -5.09 -31.13
C GLY A 124 75.08 -4.23 -29.85
N LEU A 125 73.91 -4.02 -29.24
CA LEU A 125 73.73 -3.23 -28.02
C LEU A 125 73.92 -4.08 -26.75
N PRO A 126 74.40 -3.51 -25.64
CA PRO A 126 74.47 -4.20 -24.36
C PRO A 126 73.08 -4.73 -23.93
N ASN A 127 72.97 -6.04 -23.72
CA ASN A 127 71.71 -6.69 -23.34
C ASN A 127 71.90 -7.92 -22.43
N ALA A 128 73.03 -8.01 -21.73
CA ALA A 128 73.38 -9.18 -20.93
C ALA A 128 72.32 -9.44 -19.84
N LYS A 129 71.77 -8.39 -19.23
CA LYS A 129 70.81 -8.48 -18.13
C LYS A 129 69.39 -8.69 -18.64
N ILE A 130 69.02 -8.04 -19.75
CA ILE A 130 67.78 -8.32 -20.47
C ILE A 130 67.75 -9.78 -20.94
N SER A 131 68.83 -10.28 -21.53
CA SER A 131 68.97 -11.67 -21.97
C SER A 131 68.88 -12.63 -20.79
N TYR A 132 69.62 -12.37 -19.70
CA TYR A 132 69.55 -13.18 -18.49
C TYR A 132 68.13 -13.28 -17.93
N TYR A 133 67.38 -12.17 -17.89
CA TYR A 133 65.98 -12.18 -17.46
C TYR A 133 65.10 -13.02 -18.38
N CYS A 134 65.27 -12.91 -19.69
CA CYS A 134 64.50 -13.72 -20.64
C CYS A 134 64.76 -15.23 -20.46
N ASP A 135 66.02 -15.62 -20.26
CA ASP A 135 66.42 -17.02 -20.12
C ASP A 135 66.07 -17.61 -18.73
N ASN A 136 66.05 -16.78 -17.68
CA ASN A 136 65.86 -17.20 -16.28
C ASN A 136 64.63 -16.55 -15.64
N ARG A 137 63.56 -16.36 -16.42
CA ARG A 137 62.42 -15.51 -16.05
C ARG A 137 61.78 -15.88 -14.73
N GLU A 138 61.39 -17.14 -14.56
CA GLU A 138 60.66 -17.56 -13.36
C GLU A 138 61.52 -17.47 -12.08
N ASP A 139 62.80 -17.78 -12.17
CA ASP A 139 63.73 -17.63 -11.04
C ASP A 139 64.02 -16.15 -10.75
N SER A 140 64.12 -15.32 -11.78
CA SER A 140 64.25 -13.87 -11.65
C SER A 140 63.03 -13.25 -10.97
N LEU A 141 61.82 -13.71 -11.30
CA LEU A 141 60.59 -13.27 -10.65
C LEU A 141 60.56 -13.66 -9.17
N LYS A 142 60.89 -14.91 -8.83
CA LYS A 142 60.94 -15.40 -7.44
C LYS A 142 61.95 -14.64 -6.58
N LYS A 143 63.09 -14.24 -7.16
CA LYS A 143 64.12 -13.45 -6.46
C LYS A 143 63.63 -12.05 -6.12
N VAL A 144 62.84 -11.43 -7.00
CA VAL A 144 62.33 -10.06 -6.83
C VAL A 144 61.19 -10.00 -5.81
N SER A 145 60.29 -10.99 -5.81
CA SER A 145 59.24 -11.05 -4.81
C SER A 145 58.67 -12.46 -4.61
N SER A 146 58.23 -12.74 -3.39
CA SER A 146 57.43 -13.92 -3.06
C SER A 146 56.10 -13.96 -3.82
N ASN A 147 55.55 -12.78 -4.13
CA ASN A 147 54.37 -12.63 -4.97
C ASN A 147 54.77 -12.44 -6.45
N ARG A 148 54.49 -13.46 -7.27
CA ARG A 148 54.81 -13.44 -8.71
C ARG A 148 54.19 -12.25 -9.46
N ARG A 149 53.00 -11.78 -9.06
CA ARG A 149 52.35 -10.63 -9.72
C ARG A 149 53.09 -9.33 -9.38
N THR A 150 53.44 -9.11 -8.11
CA THR A 150 54.28 -7.97 -7.68
C THR A 150 55.61 -7.96 -8.42
N ALA A 151 56.30 -9.10 -8.52
CA ALA A 151 57.54 -9.22 -9.28
C ALA A 151 57.35 -8.85 -10.76
N LYS A 152 56.32 -9.38 -11.43
CA LYS A 152 56.02 -9.06 -12.83
C LYS A 152 55.78 -7.56 -13.05
N THR A 153 54.98 -6.95 -12.17
CA THR A 153 54.71 -5.51 -12.22
C THR A 153 55.99 -4.70 -12.04
N ALA A 154 56.93 -5.14 -11.20
CA ALA A 154 58.21 -4.45 -11.02
C ALA A 154 59.08 -4.45 -12.29
N PHE A 155 59.18 -5.59 -13.00
CA PHE A 155 59.85 -5.64 -14.30
C PHE A 155 59.16 -4.72 -15.31
N LEU A 156 57.82 -4.73 -15.39
CA LEU A 156 57.08 -3.82 -16.29
C LEU A 156 57.30 -2.34 -15.95
N LYS A 157 57.31 -1.97 -14.66
CA LYS A 157 57.61 -0.60 -14.21
C LYS A 157 59.00 -0.18 -14.67
N VAL A 158 60.02 -1.02 -14.45
CA VAL A 158 61.39 -0.76 -14.89
C VAL A 158 61.50 -0.61 -16.41
N ALA A 159 60.79 -1.43 -17.18
CA ALA A 159 60.78 -1.36 -18.64
C ALA A 159 60.34 0.01 -19.17
N TYR A 160 59.49 0.72 -18.43
CA TYR A 160 58.89 1.99 -18.83
C TYR A 160 59.19 3.15 -17.88
N GLY A 161 60.25 3.04 -17.07
CA GLY A 161 60.72 4.13 -16.20
C GLY A 161 59.79 4.49 -15.04
N GLY A 162 58.95 3.54 -14.63
CA GLY A 162 58.09 3.66 -13.45
C GLY A 162 58.83 3.38 -12.14
N ASP A 163 58.39 4.02 -11.06
CA ASP A 163 58.92 3.76 -9.72
C ASP A 163 58.34 2.46 -9.15
N ILE A 164 59.21 1.49 -8.89
CA ILE A 164 58.86 0.18 -8.33
C ILE A 164 58.25 0.26 -6.92
N LYS A 165 58.42 1.37 -6.21
CA LYS A 165 57.87 1.60 -4.86
C LYS A 165 56.46 2.17 -4.86
N LEU A 166 56.02 2.77 -5.97
CA LEU A 166 54.71 3.41 -6.03
C LEU A 166 53.63 2.41 -6.41
N HIS A 167 52.54 2.41 -5.65
CA HIS A 167 51.31 1.72 -6.05
C HIS A 167 50.70 2.40 -7.27
N SER A 168 50.11 1.60 -8.16
CA SER A 168 49.36 2.10 -9.30
C SER A 168 48.04 1.35 -9.35
N GLU A 169 46.93 2.08 -9.30
CA GLU A 169 45.57 1.53 -9.46
C GLU A 169 45.38 0.78 -10.79
N THR A 170 46.29 0.99 -11.76
CA THR A 170 46.31 0.28 -13.05
C THR A 170 46.81 -1.16 -12.92
N TYR A 171 47.55 -1.49 -11.86
CA TYR A 171 48.09 -2.81 -11.62
C TYR A 171 47.58 -3.34 -10.28
N ASP A 172 47.00 -4.53 -10.29
CA ASP A 172 46.52 -5.22 -9.09
C ASP A 172 47.68 -5.85 -8.30
N ASP A 173 48.64 -5.01 -7.87
CA ASP A 173 49.86 -5.38 -7.13
C ASP A 173 49.68 -5.31 -5.60
N ASN A 174 48.43 -5.16 -5.12
CA ASN A 174 48.06 -4.91 -3.72
C ASN A 174 48.78 -3.69 -3.09
N GLY A 175 49.43 -2.84 -3.89
CA GLY A 175 50.21 -1.70 -3.42
C GLY A 175 51.50 -2.06 -2.70
N LEU A 176 51.95 -3.32 -2.80
CA LEU A 176 53.16 -3.78 -2.11
C LEU A 176 54.39 -3.59 -3.02
N PRO A 177 55.47 -2.95 -2.54
CA PRO A 177 56.73 -2.92 -3.27
C PRO A 177 57.38 -4.32 -3.29
N PRO A 178 58.32 -4.59 -4.23
CA PRO A 178 59.11 -5.82 -4.20
C PRO A 178 59.81 -6.02 -2.85
N ASP A 179 59.72 -7.24 -2.30
CA ASP A 179 60.25 -7.66 -1.00
C ASP A 179 61.57 -8.45 -1.09
N GLY A 180 62.06 -8.70 -2.31
CA GLY A 180 63.28 -9.48 -2.57
C GLY A 180 64.43 -8.68 -3.20
N ASP A 181 65.32 -9.39 -3.90
CA ASP A 181 66.49 -8.84 -4.57
C ASP A 181 66.12 -8.08 -5.86
N ILE A 182 66.29 -6.77 -5.83
CA ILE A 182 66.03 -5.85 -6.95
C ILE A 182 67.27 -5.52 -7.78
N THR A 183 68.41 -6.18 -7.56
CA THR A 183 69.68 -5.87 -8.24
C THR A 183 69.55 -6.03 -9.75
N LEU A 184 68.92 -7.12 -10.21
CA LEU A 184 68.70 -7.36 -11.63
C LEU A 184 67.84 -6.26 -12.28
N LEU A 185 66.83 -5.76 -11.58
CA LEU A 185 65.95 -4.68 -12.07
C LEU A 185 66.75 -3.39 -12.34
N LYS A 186 67.63 -3.00 -11.42
CA LYS A 186 68.49 -1.81 -11.57
C LYS A 186 69.46 -1.93 -12.74
N GLU A 187 70.02 -3.12 -12.93
CA GLU A 187 70.95 -3.37 -14.02
C GLU A 187 70.24 -3.39 -15.39
N ILE A 188 69.02 -3.96 -15.46
CA ILE A 188 68.16 -3.86 -16.65
C ILE A 188 67.80 -2.40 -16.96
N GLU A 189 67.47 -1.59 -15.95
CA GLU A 189 67.15 -0.17 -16.16
C GLU A 189 68.29 0.58 -16.85
N LYS A 190 69.54 0.27 -16.51
CA LYS A 190 70.73 0.84 -17.17
C LYS A 190 70.80 0.43 -18.64
N GLU A 191 70.62 -0.86 -18.94
CA GLU A 191 70.60 -1.34 -20.34
C GLU A 191 69.49 -0.67 -21.14
N ILE A 192 68.28 -0.55 -20.58
CA ILE A 192 67.15 0.10 -21.24
C ILE A 192 67.44 1.56 -21.56
N LYS A 193 68.08 2.31 -20.65
CA LYS A 193 68.48 3.71 -20.95
C LYS A 193 69.45 3.81 -22.12
N VAL A 194 70.38 2.86 -22.24
CA VAL A 194 71.30 2.77 -23.41
C VAL A 194 70.50 2.48 -24.68
N VAL A 195 69.55 1.55 -24.64
CA VAL A 195 68.66 1.24 -25.77
C VAL A 195 67.89 2.47 -26.23
N ILE A 196 67.30 3.22 -25.30
CA ILE A 196 66.53 4.42 -25.65
C ILE A 196 67.43 5.49 -26.29
N ALA A 197 68.60 5.75 -25.70
CA ALA A 197 69.54 6.73 -26.24
C ALA A 197 69.97 6.35 -27.67
N TRP A 198 70.24 5.06 -27.91
CA TRP A 198 70.60 4.57 -29.23
C TRP A 198 69.44 4.67 -30.23
N LEU A 199 68.22 4.26 -29.86
CA LEU A 199 67.04 4.36 -30.72
C LEU A 199 66.78 5.82 -31.14
N LYS A 200 66.92 6.77 -30.20
CA LYS A 200 66.77 8.21 -30.48
C LYS A 200 67.83 8.72 -31.45
N ALA A 201 69.08 8.29 -31.29
CA ALA A 201 70.18 8.69 -32.18
C ALA A 201 70.05 8.12 -33.61
N ASN A 202 69.21 7.08 -33.80
CA ASN A 202 69.07 6.37 -35.06
C ASN A 202 67.68 6.49 -35.69
N THR A 203 66.82 7.42 -35.24
CA THR A 203 65.47 7.59 -35.80
C THR A 203 65.46 7.92 -37.29
N GLU A 204 66.46 8.65 -37.80
CA GLU A 204 66.56 8.98 -39.23
C GLU A 204 66.78 7.73 -40.11
N THR A 205 67.27 6.63 -39.55
CA THR A 205 67.45 5.36 -40.27
C THR A 205 66.17 4.53 -40.35
N ASN A 206 65.12 4.89 -39.60
CA ASN A 206 63.87 4.15 -39.55
C ASN A 206 62.67 5.09 -39.39
N ARG A 207 61.91 5.26 -40.48
CA ARG A 207 60.70 6.09 -40.54
C ARG A 207 59.71 5.82 -39.41
N LYS A 208 59.49 4.55 -39.03
CA LYS A 208 58.57 4.20 -37.94
C LYS A 208 59.10 4.62 -36.57
N TRP A 209 60.41 4.52 -36.34
CA TRP A 209 61.01 5.01 -35.09
C TRP A 209 60.93 6.53 -35.00
N LYS A 210 61.17 7.25 -36.09
CA LYS A 210 60.97 8.70 -36.15
C LYS A 210 59.53 9.10 -35.79
N ALA A 211 58.55 8.45 -36.41
CA ALA A 211 57.13 8.66 -36.10
C ALA A 211 56.79 8.33 -34.64
N CYS A 212 57.32 7.23 -34.09
CA CYS A 212 57.14 6.89 -32.68
C CYS A 212 57.67 7.98 -31.74
N LEU A 213 58.85 8.55 -32.05
CA LEU A 213 59.45 9.61 -31.26
C LEU A 213 58.59 10.89 -31.30
N GLU A 214 58.19 11.32 -32.49
CA GLU A 214 57.34 12.51 -32.69
C GLU A 214 56.00 12.38 -31.95
N VAL A 215 55.36 11.22 -32.04
CA VAL A 215 54.10 10.94 -31.33
C VAL A 215 54.32 10.91 -29.83
N ALA A 216 55.38 10.27 -29.34
CA ALA A 216 55.71 10.24 -27.91
C ALA A 216 55.94 11.64 -27.35
N GLU A 217 56.73 12.47 -28.03
CA GLU A 217 57.00 13.85 -27.63
C GLU A 217 55.72 14.69 -27.62
N LYS A 218 54.89 14.60 -28.68
CA LYS A 218 53.62 15.31 -28.77
C LYS A 218 52.66 14.92 -27.65
N ARG A 219 52.52 13.62 -27.37
CA ARG A 219 51.68 13.09 -26.28
C ARG A 219 52.18 13.56 -24.91
N CYS A 220 53.50 13.53 -24.68
CA CYS A 220 54.10 14.01 -23.44
C CYS A 220 53.94 15.52 -23.25
N LYS A 221 54.15 16.33 -24.29
CA LYS A 221 53.90 17.79 -24.25
C LYS A 221 52.44 18.10 -23.89
N LYS A 222 51.48 17.46 -24.58
CA LYS A 222 50.02 17.59 -24.30
C LYS A 222 49.68 17.16 -22.87
N HIS A 223 50.26 16.05 -22.39
CA HIS A 223 50.01 15.55 -21.03
C HIS A 223 50.61 16.46 -19.96
N ASN A 224 51.85 16.91 -20.13
CA ASN A 224 52.59 17.70 -19.15
C ASN A 224 52.03 19.12 -19.03
N ALA A 225 51.55 19.73 -20.12
CA ALA A 225 50.80 20.98 -20.07
C ALA A 225 49.51 20.85 -19.23
N ASN A 226 48.81 19.72 -19.33
CA ASN A 226 47.64 19.41 -18.50
C ASN A 226 48.01 19.03 -17.05
N ALA A 227 49.19 18.45 -16.84
CA ALA A 227 49.69 18.04 -15.54
C ALA A 227 49.98 19.24 -14.63
N GLU A 228 50.56 20.32 -15.15
CA GLU A 228 50.83 21.53 -14.37
C GLU A 228 49.55 22.16 -13.78
N ALA A 229 48.47 22.16 -14.55
CA ALA A 229 47.16 22.62 -14.09
C ALA A 229 46.53 21.71 -13.01
N LYS A 230 46.79 20.39 -13.07
CA LYS A 230 46.23 19.38 -12.16
C LYS A 230 47.08 19.13 -10.91
N LYS A 231 48.39 19.33 -10.97
CA LYS A 231 49.33 19.18 -9.84
C LYS A 231 49.01 20.15 -8.69
N LYS A 232 48.40 21.31 -9.00
CA LYS A 232 47.81 22.23 -8.01
C LYS A 232 46.63 21.64 -7.23
N LYS A 233 45.94 20.62 -7.76
CA LYS A 233 44.76 19.97 -7.14
C LYS A 233 45.06 18.60 -6.54
N ASN A 234 46.09 17.89 -7.02
CA ASN A 234 46.57 16.65 -6.42
C ASN A 234 48.10 16.51 -6.61
N PRO A 235 48.91 16.52 -5.53
CA PRO A 235 50.37 16.47 -5.63
C PRO A 235 50.94 15.15 -6.16
N ALA A 236 50.14 14.07 -6.25
CA ALA A 236 50.57 12.77 -6.75
C ALA A 236 50.69 12.67 -8.29
N TRP A 237 50.29 13.71 -9.04
CA TRP A 237 50.36 13.71 -10.51
C TRP A 237 51.82 13.81 -11.01
N CYS A 238 52.27 12.82 -11.79
CA CYS A 238 53.61 12.77 -12.36
C CYS A 238 53.67 13.26 -13.82
N TYR A 239 54.80 13.85 -14.18
CA TYR A 239 55.10 14.19 -15.58
C TYR A 239 55.38 12.90 -16.36
N LYS A 240 54.87 12.79 -17.59
CA LYS A 240 55.21 11.67 -18.49
C LYS A 240 56.61 11.88 -19.06
N ASN A 241 57.40 10.80 -19.06
CA ASN A 241 58.73 10.77 -19.66
C ASN A 241 58.62 10.44 -21.17
N PRO A 242 59.06 11.34 -22.07
CA PRO A 242 59.02 11.09 -23.52
C PRO A 242 59.89 9.92 -23.95
N ASP A 243 61.00 9.65 -23.28
CA ASP A 243 61.95 8.59 -23.66
C ASP A 243 61.36 7.19 -23.47
N PHE A 244 60.74 6.93 -22.32
CA PHE A 244 60.05 5.65 -22.07
C PHE A 244 58.74 5.52 -22.85
N SER A 245 58.06 6.65 -23.12
CA SER A 245 56.88 6.65 -24.00
C SER A 245 57.26 6.30 -25.45
N PHE A 246 58.42 6.78 -25.90
CA PHE A 246 58.99 6.43 -27.20
C PHE A 246 59.33 4.94 -27.27
N LEU A 247 60.04 4.40 -26.28
CA LEU A 247 60.34 2.96 -26.22
C LEU A 247 59.08 2.10 -26.22
N ALA A 248 58.06 2.49 -25.43
CA ALA A 248 56.78 1.80 -25.40
C ALA A 248 56.13 1.75 -26.78
N LEU A 249 56.11 2.86 -27.52
CA LEU A 249 55.55 2.89 -28.87
C LEU A 249 56.36 2.04 -29.86
N VAL A 250 57.68 2.05 -29.79
CA VAL A 250 58.53 1.19 -30.64
C VAL A 250 58.22 -0.28 -30.39
N LEU A 251 58.23 -0.72 -29.12
CA LEU A 251 57.97 -2.12 -28.78
C LEU A 251 56.52 -2.54 -29.10
N GLN A 252 55.54 -1.67 -28.86
CA GLN A 252 54.15 -1.90 -29.24
C GLN A 252 53.97 -2.01 -30.76
N THR A 253 54.78 -1.28 -31.53
CA THR A 253 54.77 -1.36 -33.00
C THR A 253 55.26 -2.73 -33.46
N GLU A 254 56.37 -3.21 -32.90
CA GLU A 254 56.90 -4.55 -33.23
C GLU A 254 55.99 -5.67 -32.71
N GLU A 255 55.38 -5.50 -31.53
CA GLU A 255 54.33 -6.37 -30.97
C GLU A 255 53.14 -6.48 -31.93
N CYS A 256 52.61 -5.35 -32.39
CA CYS A 256 51.48 -5.30 -33.31
C CYS A 256 51.79 -5.96 -34.67
N LYS A 257 53.03 -5.86 -35.17
CA LYS A 257 53.45 -6.60 -36.38
C LYS A 257 53.36 -8.12 -36.17
N CYS A 258 53.80 -8.61 -35.01
CA CYS A 258 53.69 -10.04 -34.67
C CYS A 258 52.21 -10.46 -34.56
N LEU A 259 51.38 -9.64 -33.92
CA LEU A 259 49.94 -9.87 -33.80
C LEU A 259 49.22 -9.94 -35.16
N LEU A 260 49.58 -9.08 -36.11
CA LEU A 260 49.02 -9.11 -37.45
C LEU A 260 49.50 -10.33 -38.26
N ALA A 261 50.75 -10.77 -38.06
CA ALA A 261 51.24 -12.02 -38.62
C ALA A 261 50.50 -13.24 -38.04
N MET A 262 50.13 -13.20 -36.75
CA MET A 262 49.26 -14.23 -36.14
C MET A 262 47.90 -14.29 -36.83
N ASP A 263 47.24 -13.15 -37.03
CA ASP A 263 45.95 -13.07 -37.75
C ASP A 263 46.05 -13.62 -39.18
N GLU A 264 47.09 -13.24 -39.91
CA GLU A 264 47.32 -13.72 -41.28
C GLU A 264 47.53 -15.23 -41.32
N TYR A 265 48.35 -15.78 -40.43
CA TYR A 265 48.60 -17.21 -40.33
C TYR A 265 47.33 -17.98 -39.98
N PHE A 266 46.64 -17.59 -38.90
CA PHE A 266 45.44 -18.32 -38.46
C PHE A 266 44.36 -18.30 -39.55
N ARG A 267 44.19 -17.18 -40.25
CA ARG A 267 43.29 -17.09 -41.39
C ARG A 267 43.71 -18.01 -42.55
N SER A 268 45.00 -18.11 -42.85
CA SER A 268 45.49 -18.96 -43.96
C SER A 268 45.26 -20.45 -43.71
N VAL A 269 45.19 -20.88 -42.44
CA VAL A 269 44.89 -22.26 -42.02
C VAL A 269 43.43 -22.48 -41.61
N GLY A 270 42.52 -21.57 -42.02
CA GLY A 270 41.07 -21.73 -41.82
C GLY A 270 40.57 -21.45 -40.40
N ARG A 271 41.36 -20.75 -39.57
CA ARG A 271 40.94 -20.26 -38.25
C ARG A 271 40.51 -18.79 -38.33
N SER A 272 39.69 -18.36 -37.38
CA SER A 272 39.25 -16.96 -37.27
C SER A 272 39.83 -16.31 -36.03
N VAL A 273 40.58 -15.23 -36.21
CA VAL A 273 40.93 -14.32 -35.12
C VAL A 273 39.90 -13.21 -35.09
N ASP A 274 39.15 -13.12 -33.99
CA ASP A 274 38.01 -12.22 -33.90
C ASP A 274 38.28 -10.99 -33.02
N ILE A 275 39.20 -11.09 -32.07
CA ILE A 275 39.45 -10.04 -31.06
C ILE A 275 40.95 -9.85 -30.91
N PHE A 276 41.39 -8.59 -30.95
CA PHE A 276 42.76 -8.20 -30.66
C PHE A 276 42.87 -7.62 -29.25
N ILE A 277 43.78 -8.15 -28.44
CA ILE A 277 43.99 -7.71 -27.06
C ILE A 277 45.48 -7.54 -26.81
N HIS A 278 46.00 -6.33 -27.02
CA HIS A 278 47.41 -6.02 -26.75
C HIS A 278 48.37 -6.98 -27.46
N ASP A 279 49.13 -7.79 -26.72
CA ASP A 279 50.08 -8.80 -27.18
C ASP A 279 49.46 -10.18 -27.45
N GLY A 280 48.12 -10.30 -27.44
CA GLY A 280 47.40 -11.52 -27.71
C GLY A 280 46.15 -11.31 -28.58
N CYS A 281 45.55 -12.42 -28.98
CA CYS A 281 44.31 -12.44 -29.74
C CYS A 281 43.43 -13.64 -29.38
N GLU A 282 42.14 -13.47 -29.60
CA GLU A 282 41.14 -14.52 -29.37
C GLU A 282 40.84 -15.26 -30.68
N VAL A 283 41.20 -16.54 -30.70
CA VAL A 283 40.98 -17.43 -31.85
C VAL A 283 39.70 -18.22 -31.63
N ARG A 284 38.76 -18.17 -32.57
CA ARG A 284 37.46 -18.84 -32.46
C ARG A 284 37.64 -20.36 -32.36
N LYS A 285 36.97 -20.99 -31.39
CA LYS A 285 36.88 -22.44 -31.27
C LYS A 285 36.14 -23.04 -32.47
N LEU A 286 36.58 -24.19 -32.93
CA LEU A 286 35.78 -25.02 -33.84
C LEU A 286 34.76 -25.85 -33.03
N ASP A 287 33.69 -26.28 -33.68
CA ASP A 287 32.67 -27.11 -33.03
C ASP A 287 33.29 -28.39 -32.45
N GLY A 288 33.03 -28.64 -31.16
CA GLY A 288 33.57 -29.80 -30.44
C GLY A 288 35.04 -29.71 -30.03
N GLU A 289 35.75 -28.62 -30.33
CA GLU A 289 37.18 -28.46 -30.01
C GLU A 289 37.41 -28.27 -28.50
N GLN A 290 38.06 -29.26 -27.87
CA GLN A 290 38.34 -29.25 -26.42
C GLN A 290 39.71 -28.69 -26.05
N THR A 291 40.66 -28.64 -26.99
CA THR A 291 42.02 -28.15 -26.76
C THR A 291 42.55 -27.48 -28.03
N PHE A 292 43.27 -26.36 -27.88
CA PHE A 292 43.93 -25.72 -29.01
C PHE A 292 45.12 -26.57 -29.54
N PRO A 293 45.19 -26.88 -30.84
CA PRO A 293 46.26 -27.71 -31.39
C PRO A 293 47.64 -27.07 -31.24
N THR A 294 48.60 -27.83 -30.68
CA THR A 294 49.97 -27.33 -30.47
C THR A 294 50.70 -27.05 -31.79
N ASP A 295 50.46 -27.84 -32.83
CA ASP A 295 51.09 -27.63 -34.15
C ASP A 295 50.67 -26.29 -34.78
N LEU A 296 49.44 -25.83 -34.52
CA LEU A 296 49.00 -24.50 -34.96
C LEU A 296 49.76 -23.38 -34.23
N LEU A 297 50.04 -23.53 -32.94
CA LEU A 297 50.89 -22.57 -32.21
C LEU A 297 52.30 -22.52 -32.80
N ARG A 298 52.93 -23.68 -32.99
CA ARG A 298 54.32 -23.75 -33.50
C ARG A 298 54.43 -23.29 -34.94
N GLY A 299 53.46 -23.61 -35.79
CA GLY A 299 53.39 -23.09 -37.15
C GLY A 299 53.23 -21.57 -37.19
N CYS A 300 52.41 -21.02 -36.29
CA CYS A 300 52.26 -19.56 -36.15
C CYS A 300 53.58 -18.90 -35.70
N GLU A 301 54.30 -19.49 -34.74
CA GLU A 301 55.63 -18.99 -34.32
C GLU A 301 56.65 -18.99 -35.48
N ALA A 302 56.67 -20.06 -36.28
CA ALA A 302 57.53 -20.13 -37.47
C ALA A 302 57.16 -19.05 -38.49
N TYR A 303 55.86 -18.83 -38.70
CA TYR A 303 55.35 -17.80 -39.61
C TYR A 303 55.69 -16.38 -39.13
N ILE A 304 55.54 -16.10 -37.83
CA ILE A 304 55.96 -14.82 -37.24
C ILE A 304 57.44 -14.58 -37.48
N LYS A 305 58.29 -15.59 -37.25
CA LYS A 305 59.74 -15.50 -37.51
C LYS A 305 60.04 -15.21 -38.97
N GLU A 306 59.37 -15.89 -39.90
CA GLU A 306 59.52 -15.64 -41.34
C GLU A 306 59.11 -14.22 -41.72
N LYS A 307 57.96 -13.75 -41.25
CA LYS A 307 57.40 -12.44 -41.63
C LYS A 307 58.04 -11.24 -40.95
N THR A 308 58.44 -11.39 -39.69
CA THR A 308 58.87 -10.27 -38.84
C THR A 308 60.34 -10.33 -38.46
N GLY A 309 60.98 -11.48 -38.62
CA GLY A 309 62.33 -11.75 -38.12
C GLY A 309 62.37 -12.08 -36.61
N TYR A 310 61.28 -11.89 -35.86
CA TYR A 310 61.25 -12.16 -34.43
C TYR A 310 60.90 -13.61 -34.13
N THR A 311 61.72 -14.23 -33.28
CA THR A 311 61.38 -15.50 -32.63
C THR A 311 60.53 -15.21 -31.40
N ILE A 312 59.26 -15.60 -31.44
CA ILE A 312 58.29 -15.42 -30.35
C ILE A 312 57.80 -16.79 -29.89
N LYS A 313 57.50 -16.91 -28.60
CA LYS A 313 56.83 -18.07 -28.04
C LYS A 313 55.39 -17.72 -27.73
N LEU A 314 54.45 -18.45 -28.32
CA LEU A 314 53.02 -18.34 -28.11
C LEU A 314 52.55 -19.34 -27.06
N VAL A 315 51.58 -18.92 -26.27
CA VAL A 315 50.91 -19.73 -25.25
C VAL A 315 49.40 -19.59 -25.38
N ASN A 316 48.68 -20.69 -25.20
CA ASN A 316 47.23 -20.68 -24.99
C ASN A 316 46.97 -20.53 -23.49
N LYS A 317 46.33 -19.45 -23.07
CA LYS A 317 45.99 -19.19 -21.67
C LYS A 317 44.55 -19.65 -21.39
N PRO A 318 44.29 -20.30 -20.24
CA PRO A 318 42.92 -20.53 -19.82
C PRO A 318 42.28 -19.21 -19.41
N PHE A 319 41.02 -18.98 -19.80
CA PHE A 319 40.23 -17.90 -19.24
C PHE A 319 40.10 -18.11 -17.73
N ARG A 320 40.33 -17.04 -16.98
CA ARG A 320 40.11 -17.00 -15.53
C ARG A 320 39.18 -15.84 -15.24
N HIS A 321 38.26 -15.99 -14.31
CA HIS A 321 37.45 -14.89 -13.80
C HIS A 321 36.86 -15.24 -12.44
N SER A 322 36.48 -14.21 -11.68
CA SER A 322 35.79 -14.36 -10.40
C SER A 322 34.26 -14.45 -10.54
N PHE A 323 33.72 -14.13 -11.73
CA PHE A 323 32.29 -14.13 -12.01
C PHE A 323 31.67 -15.53 -11.87
N LYS A 324 30.57 -15.62 -11.13
CA LYS A 324 29.76 -16.84 -10.96
C LYS A 324 28.37 -16.61 -11.50
N MET A 325 27.85 -17.55 -12.27
CA MET A 325 26.46 -17.49 -12.76
C MET A 325 25.49 -17.49 -11.57
N PRO A 326 24.51 -16.56 -11.52
CA PRO A 326 23.47 -16.57 -10.50
C PRO A 326 22.63 -17.84 -10.60
N THR A 327 22.42 -18.53 -9.47
CA THR A 327 21.59 -19.75 -9.39
C THR A 327 20.09 -19.48 -9.29
N GLU A 328 19.67 -18.23 -9.04
CA GLU A 328 18.27 -17.82 -8.94
C GLU A 328 18.02 -16.55 -9.77
N ALA A 329 16.82 -16.43 -10.35
CA ALA A 329 16.41 -15.23 -11.06
C ALA A 329 16.30 -14.06 -10.07
N PRO A 330 16.88 -12.87 -10.37
CA PRO A 330 16.79 -11.73 -9.47
C PRO A 330 15.32 -11.31 -9.31
N VAL A 331 14.90 -11.10 -8.06
CA VAL A 331 13.57 -10.59 -7.73
C VAL A 331 13.43 -9.17 -8.30
N LEU A 332 12.53 -9.00 -9.27
CA LEU A 332 12.19 -7.70 -9.83
C LEU A 332 11.27 -6.95 -8.86
N ILE A 333 11.70 -5.75 -8.41
CA ILE A 333 10.85 -4.86 -7.62
C ILE A 333 9.95 -4.09 -8.59
N ASP A 334 8.71 -4.55 -8.72
CA ASP A 334 7.64 -3.93 -9.49
C ASP A 334 6.34 -3.80 -8.66
N ASP A 335 5.26 -3.33 -9.28
CA ASP A 335 3.97 -3.15 -8.61
C ASP A 335 3.41 -4.47 -8.05
N ALA A 336 3.64 -5.60 -8.74
CA ALA A 336 3.19 -6.91 -8.30
C ALA A 336 3.99 -7.41 -7.09
N TYR A 337 5.30 -7.17 -7.08
CA TYR A 337 6.16 -7.44 -5.93
C TYR A 337 5.71 -6.63 -4.72
N ALA A 338 5.57 -5.31 -4.86
CA ALA A 338 5.12 -4.44 -3.79
C ALA A 338 3.74 -4.86 -3.24
N CYS A 339 2.81 -5.22 -4.13
CA CYS A 339 1.48 -5.67 -3.77
C CYS A 339 1.51 -7.00 -3.00
N LYS A 340 2.30 -7.99 -3.44
CA LYS A 340 2.51 -9.26 -2.69
C LYS A 340 3.10 -9.00 -1.30
N ARG A 341 4.13 -8.15 -1.21
CA ARG A 341 4.71 -7.77 0.08
C ARG A 341 3.71 -7.07 0.98
N PHE A 342 2.83 -6.23 0.44
CA PHE A 342 1.78 -5.58 1.20
C PHE A 342 0.74 -6.58 1.74
N VAL A 343 0.33 -7.57 0.93
CA VAL A 343 -0.52 -8.68 1.36
C VAL A 343 0.15 -9.48 2.49
N ASP A 344 1.44 -9.82 2.35
CA ASP A 344 2.20 -10.52 3.38
C ASP A 344 2.27 -9.73 4.70
N ILE A 345 2.46 -8.41 4.62
CA ILE A 345 2.57 -7.51 5.78
C ILE A 345 1.25 -7.47 6.56
N LEU A 346 0.11 -7.39 5.86
CA LEU A 346 -1.19 -7.33 6.51
C LEU A 346 -1.66 -8.70 7.00
N GLY A 347 -1.30 -9.77 6.28
CA GLY A 347 -1.71 -11.14 6.58
C GLY A 347 -3.23 -11.23 6.72
N ASP A 348 -3.69 -11.81 7.83
CA ASP A 348 -5.12 -11.95 8.13
C ASP A 348 -5.84 -10.61 8.36
N GLY A 349 -5.12 -9.49 8.50
CA GLY A 349 -5.65 -8.13 8.58
C GLY A 349 -6.10 -7.54 7.24
N LEU A 350 -6.00 -8.30 6.14
CA LEU A 350 -6.55 -7.95 4.83
C LEU A 350 -7.49 -9.06 4.36
N GLN A 351 -8.78 -8.74 4.21
CA GLN A 351 -9.82 -9.69 3.82
C GLN A 351 -10.57 -9.20 2.59
N ARG A 352 -11.31 -10.11 1.94
CA ARG A 352 -12.09 -9.82 0.75
C ARG A 352 -13.47 -10.44 0.81
N GLU A 353 -14.45 -9.66 0.36
CA GLU A 353 -15.84 -10.09 0.11
C GLU A 353 -16.25 -9.57 -1.28
N GLY A 354 -16.35 -10.45 -2.28
CA GLY A 354 -16.67 -10.04 -3.65
C GLY A 354 -15.65 -9.07 -4.23
N THR A 355 -16.05 -7.82 -4.50
CA THR A 355 -15.16 -6.75 -4.97
C THR A 355 -14.60 -5.87 -3.85
N MET A 356 -15.05 -6.07 -2.61
CA MET A 356 -14.70 -5.24 -1.47
C MET A 356 -13.45 -5.79 -0.77
N LEU A 357 -12.52 -4.90 -0.45
CA LEU A 357 -11.35 -5.19 0.38
C LEU A 357 -11.56 -4.57 1.75
N LEU A 358 -11.28 -5.36 2.78
CA LEU A 358 -11.44 -4.99 4.18
C LEU A 358 -10.07 -4.96 4.84
N TYR A 359 -9.79 -3.86 5.53
CA TYR A 359 -8.52 -3.62 6.21
C TYR A 359 -8.78 -3.54 7.71
N PHE A 360 -8.09 -4.38 8.48
CA PHE A 360 -8.13 -4.28 9.93
C PHE A 360 -7.25 -3.12 10.40
N ASN A 361 -7.78 -2.33 11.32
CA ASN A 361 -7.06 -1.26 11.97
C ASN A 361 -6.62 -1.70 13.36
N ASP A 362 -5.35 -2.08 13.51
CA ASP A 362 -4.78 -2.54 14.79
C ASP A 362 -4.78 -1.48 15.90
N GLU A 363 -4.97 -0.21 15.56
CA GLU A 363 -5.04 0.88 16.55
C GLU A 363 -6.46 1.08 17.10
N THR A 364 -7.50 0.67 16.36
CA THR A 364 -8.90 0.90 16.73
C THR A 364 -9.73 -0.37 16.89
N GLY A 365 -9.24 -1.51 16.41
CA GLY A 365 -9.95 -2.79 16.41
C GLY A 365 -11.07 -2.90 15.36
N VAL A 366 -11.20 -1.92 14.47
CA VAL A 366 -12.27 -1.84 13.46
C VAL A 366 -11.82 -2.37 12.11
N TRP A 367 -12.73 -3.03 11.40
CA TRP A 367 -12.61 -3.38 9.99
C TRP A 367 -13.14 -2.25 9.11
N GLU A 368 -12.32 -1.78 8.17
CA GLU A 368 -12.59 -0.63 7.31
C GLU A 368 -12.59 -1.05 5.83
N ASP A 369 -13.60 -0.62 5.06
CA ASP A 369 -13.76 -0.92 3.62
C ASP A 369 -13.77 0.32 2.72
N GLU A 370 -13.69 1.52 3.32
CA GLU A 370 -13.68 2.78 2.59
C GLU A 370 -12.39 2.99 1.79
N PRO A 371 -12.41 3.82 0.72
CA PRO A 371 -11.21 4.11 -0.07
C PRO A 371 -10.01 4.62 0.74
N SER A 372 -10.27 5.31 1.86
CA SER A 372 -9.28 5.82 2.81
C SER A 372 -8.56 4.69 3.57
N ALA A 373 -9.23 3.57 3.86
CA ALA A 373 -8.70 2.43 4.62
C ALA A 373 -7.42 1.87 4.01
N PHE A 374 -7.40 1.75 2.67
CA PHE A 374 -6.20 1.34 1.92
C PHE A 374 -5.02 2.27 2.19
N TYR A 375 -5.22 3.59 2.07
CA TYR A 375 -4.15 4.55 2.28
C TYR A 375 -3.67 4.54 3.74
N SER A 376 -4.58 4.47 4.70
CA SER A 376 -4.25 4.34 6.12
C SER A 376 -3.42 3.09 6.40
N ALA A 377 -3.81 1.93 5.85
CA ALA A 377 -3.08 0.67 6.00
C ALA A 377 -1.67 0.72 5.39
N VAL A 378 -1.51 1.38 4.23
CA VAL A 378 -0.20 1.63 3.62
C VAL A 378 0.66 2.55 4.49
N VAL A 379 0.10 3.68 4.94
CA VAL A 379 0.83 4.68 5.75
C VAL A 379 1.31 4.08 7.08
N ARG A 380 0.47 3.28 7.76
CA ARG A 380 0.86 2.54 8.98
C ARG A 380 2.05 1.60 8.74
N ASN A 381 2.24 1.13 7.50
CA ASN A 381 3.30 0.21 7.12
C ASN A 381 4.33 0.86 6.17
N LYS A 382 4.41 2.20 6.13
CA LYS A 382 5.19 2.94 5.12
C LYS A 382 6.64 2.49 5.03
N ASP A 383 7.29 2.24 6.18
CA ASP A 383 8.71 1.93 6.25
C ASP A 383 9.01 0.51 5.74
N LYS A 384 8.01 -0.38 5.79
CA LYS A 384 8.08 -1.76 5.26
C LYS A 384 7.81 -1.83 3.74
N LEU A 385 7.40 -0.72 3.14
CA LEU A 385 7.05 -0.58 1.73
C LEU A 385 8.04 0.32 0.96
N VAL A 386 9.26 0.44 1.48
CA VAL A 386 10.40 1.06 0.80
C VAL A 386 11.35 -0.03 0.36
N PHE A 387 11.53 -0.18 -0.94
CA PHE A 387 12.37 -1.22 -1.53
C PHE A 387 13.56 -0.60 -2.27
N LYS A 388 14.67 -1.33 -2.34
CA LYS A 388 15.88 -0.92 -3.08
C LYS A 388 16.25 -1.98 -4.11
N GLN A 389 16.53 -1.54 -5.34
CA GLN A 389 17.08 -2.38 -6.40
C GLN A 389 18.24 -1.61 -7.06
N GLY A 390 19.48 -2.00 -6.77
CA GLY A 390 20.65 -1.19 -7.09
C GLY A 390 20.58 0.20 -6.43
N ASP A 391 20.84 1.25 -7.22
CA ASP A 391 20.75 2.65 -6.77
C ASP A 391 19.30 3.18 -6.66
N MET A 392 18.31 2.44 -7.17
CA MET A 392 16.92 2.90 -7.21
C MET A 392 16.18 2.57 -5.92
N THR A 393 15.45 3.56 -5.40
CA THR A 393 14.54 3.40 -4.25
C THR A 393 13.09 3.50 -4.74
N PHE A 394 12.30 2.46 -4.45
CA PHE A 394 10.88 2.39 -4.73
C PHE A 394 10.10 2.59 -3.44
N ASN A 395 9.49 3.76 -3.27
CA ASN A 395 8.81 4.14 -2.03
C ASN A 395 7.28 4.03 -2.19
N TYR A 396 6.74 2.82 -2.07
CA TYR A 396 5.30 2.56 -2.12
C TYR A 396 4.58 3.05 -0.84
N GLY A 397 5.32 3.25 0.26
CA GLY A 397 4.78 3.80 1.52
C GLY A 397 4.61 5.32 1.56
N GLY A 398 5.27 6.06 0.66
CA GLY A 398 5.32 7.53 0.67
C GLY A 398 4.95 8.20 -0.66
N SER A 399 4.76 7.46 -1.73
CA SER A 399 4.36 8.00 -3.04
C SER A 399 2.93 7.60 -3.40
N THR A 400 2.00 8.56 -3.43
CA THR A 400 0.59 8.32 -3.82
C THR A 400 0.47 7.70 -5.22
N LYS A 401 1.37 8.05 -6.14
CA LYS A 401 1.45 7.44 -7.48
C LYS A 401 1.70 5.93 -7.39
N LEU A 402 2.69 5.51 -6.60
CA LEU A 402 3.03 4.10 -6.43
C LEU A 402 1.97 3.35 -5.60
N MET A 403 1.39 4.00 -4.58
CA MET A 403 0.25 3.45 -3.84
C MET A 403 -0.91 3.09 -4.78
N ASN A 404 -1.29 4.01 -5.67
CA ASN A 404 -2.39 3.81 -6.59
C ASN A 404 -2.12 2.69 -7.62
N ALA A 405 -0.86 2.39 -7.91
CA ALA A 405 -0.48 1.27 -8.77
C ALA A 405 -0.74 -0.10 -8.12
N MET A 406 -0.67 -0.21 -6.78
CA MET A 406 -0.97 -1.46 -6.06
C MET A 406 -2.47 -1.78 -6.01
N LYS A 407 -3.32 -0.74 -5.88
CA LYS A 407 -4.77 -0.88 -5.64
C LYS A 407 -5.50 -1.83 -6.60
N PRO A 408 -5.35 -1.73 -7.94
CA PRO A 408 -6.03 -2.65 -8.86
C PRO A 408 -5.51 -4.09 -8.80
N LEU A 409 -4.29 -4.32 -8.29
CA LEU A 409 -3.68 -5.65 -8.19
C LEU A 409 -4.13 -6.40 -6.94
N LEU A 410 -4.53 -5.69 -5.87
CA LEU A 410 -4.90 -6.32 -4.60
C LEU A 410 -6.10 -7.25 -4.73
N THR A 411 -7.15 -6.86 -5.44
CA THR A 411 -8.32 -7.71 -5.67
C THR A 411 -7.98 -8.96 -6.48
N ALA A 412 -6.93 -8.95 -7.30
CA ALA A 412 -6.47 -10.14 -8.02
C ALA A 412 -5.66 -11.10 -7.13
N LEU A 413 -4.94 -10.58 -6.14
CA LEU A 413 -4.07 -11.37 -5.26
C LEU A 413 -4.77 -11.90 -4.01
N VAL A 414 -5.70 -11.12 -3.44
CA VAL A 414 -6.44 -11.51 -2.23
C VAL A 414 -7.60 -12.43 -2.61
N LYS A 415 -7.60 -13.64 -2.04
CA LYS A 415 -8.66 -14.62 -2.24
C LYS A 415 -9.95 -14.13 -1.61
N ASP A 416 -11.07 -14.30 -2.31
CA ASP A 416 -12.40 -14.05 -1.74
C ASP A 416 -12.73 -15.15 -0.74
N THR A 417 -12.68 -14.82 0.55
CA THR A 417 -12.94 -15.75 1.65
C THR A 417 -14.40 -15.72 2.09
N LYS A 418 -15.22 -14.82 1.52
CA LYS A 418 -16.55 -14.48 2.05
C LYS A 418 -16.50 -14.10 3.53
N PHE A 419 -15.49 -13.30 3.90
CA PHE A 419 -15.12 -13.01 5.28
C PHE A 419 -16.27 -12.40 6.09
N LEU A 420 -16.97 -11.41 5.58
CA LEU A 420 -18.07 -10.75 6.28
C LEU A 420 -19.27 -11.67 6.41
N THR A 421 -19.57 -12.41 5.35
CA THR A 421 -20.70 -13.35 5.34
C THR A 421 -20.48 -14.44 6.39
N LYS A 422 -19.26 -15.01 6.46
CA LYS A 422 -18.90 -16.04 7.46
C LYS A 422 -18.84 -15.50 8.88
N ASN A 423 -18.37 -14.26 9.05
CA ASN A 423 -18.17 -13.65 10.37
C ASN A 423 -19.25 -12.63 10.73
N ALA A 424 -20.40 -12.69 10.07
CA ALA A 424 -21.50 -11.73 10.20
C ALA A 424 -21.96 -11.53 11.65
N ASP A 425 -21.89 -12.58 12.46
CA ASP A 425 -22.40 -12.62 13.82
C ASP A 425 -21.29 -12.69 14.89
N THR A 426 -20.01 -12.60 14.54
CA THR A 426 -18.91 -12.73 15.53
C THR A 426 -18.92 -11.62 16.58
N SER A 427 -19.38 -10.42 16.21
CA SER A 427 -19.53 -9.28 17.13
C SER A 427 -20.84 -9.29 17.90
N TYR A 428 -21.72 -10.28 17.69
CA TYR A 428 -22.94 -10.41 18.46
C TYR A 428 -22.64 -10.55 19.95
N GLY A 429 -23.37 -9.82 20.80
CA GLY A 429 -23.14 -9.82 22.24
C GLY A 429 -21.87 -9.09 22.67
N LYS A 430 -21.19 -8.39 21.76
CA LYS A 430 -19.92 -7.72 22.05
C LYS A 430 -19.94 -6.25 21.66
N LEU A 431 -19.24 -5.44 22.45
CA LEU A 431 -18.94 -4.04 22.18
C LEU A 431 -17.43 -3.83 22.14
N LEU A 432 -16.99 -3.13 21.10
CA LEU A 432 -15.61 -2.68 20.94
C LEU A 432 -15.43 -1.31 21.61
N TRP A 433 -14.47 -1.23 22.51
CA TRP A 433 -13.98 -0.04 23.20
C TRP A 433 -12.57 0.29 22.69
N ASP A 434 -12.08 1.49 22.96
CA ASP A 434 -10.76 1.93 22.47
C ASP A 434 -9.59 1.14 23.08
N ASP A 435 -9.82 0.41 24.17
CA ASP A 435 -8.82 -0.39 24.87
C ASP A 435 -9.17 -1.89 24.95
N GLY A 436 -10.27 -2.34 24.34
CA GLY A 436 -10.61 -3.76 24.32
C GLY A 436 -12.05 -4.12 23.94
N ILE A 437 -12.44 -5.36 24.17
CA ILE A 437 -13.74 -5.90 23.81
C ILE A 437 -14.49 -6.33 25.09
N TYR A 438 -15.73 -5.86 25.24
CA TYR A 438 -16.63 -6.32 26.30
C TYR A 438 -17.66 -7.31 25.73
N ASP A 439 -17.87 -8.43 26.42
CA ASP A 439 -18.87 -9.45 26.07
C ASP A 439 -19.98 -9.48 27.13
N PHE A 440 -21.23 -9.27 26.69
CA PHE A 440 -22.42 -9.25 27.54
C PHE A 440 -22.76 -10.61 28.14
N TYR A 441 -22.49 -11.71 27.45
CA TYR A 441 -22.89 -13.05 27.88
C TYR A 441 -21.95 -13.60 28.94
N THR A 442 -20.65 -13.38 28.77
CA THR A 442 -19.65 -13.78 29.78
C THR A 442 -19.45 -12.72 30.86
N ASP A 443 -19.97 -11.51 30.65
CA ASP A 443 -19.77 -10.34 31.51
C ASP A 443 -18.28 -9.98 31.73
N THR A 444 -17.47 -10.16 30.68
CA THR A 444 -16.01 -9.96 30.75
C THR A 444 -15.52 -8.90 29.78
N PHE A 445 -14.57 -8.09 30.23
CA PHE A 445 -13.77 -7.22 29.38
C PHE A 445 -12.41 -7.86 29.08
N THR A 446 -12.04 -7.90 27.80
CA THR A 446 -10.76 -8.41 27.32
C THR A 446 -9.96 -7.26 26.71
N PRO A 447 -8.81 -6.88 27.30
CA PRO A 447 -7.95 -5.85 26.74
C PRO A 447 -7.41 -6.24 25.35
N GLY A 448 -7.30 -5.25 24.46
CA GLY A 448 -6.82 -5.45 23.09
C GLY A 448 -7.90 -5.93 22.12
N PHE A 449 -7.51 -6.09 20.85
CA PHE A 449 -8.44 -6.33 19.76
C PHE A 449 -8.27 -7.73 19.15
N ASP A 450 -9.35 -8.28 18.61
CA ASP A 450 -9.37 -9.57 17.94
C ASP A 450 -9.84 -9.41 16.49
N ARG A 451 -8.94 -9.71 15.55
CA ARG A 451 -9.18 -9.64 14.11
C ARG A 451 -10.28 -10.60 13.65
N ASN A 452 -10.54 -11.68 14.39
CA ASN A 452 -11.59 -12.64 14.06
C ASN A 452 -13.00 -12.12 14.38
N ILE A 453 -13.11 -10.99 15.08
CA ILE A 453 -14.39 -10.37 15.40
C ILE A 453 -14.62 -9.15 14.50
N VAL A 454 -15.69 -9.19 13.71
CA VAL A 454 -16.04 -8.11 12.79
C VAL A 454 -16.79 -6.97 13.50
N PHE A 455 -16.06 -5.90 13.79
CA PHE A 455 -16.60 -4.59 14.20
C PHE A 455 -16.40 -3.55 13.10
N TYR A 456 -17.44 -2.79 12.78
CA TYR A 456 -17.38 -1.62 11.89
C TYR A 456 -17.37 -0.28 12.64
N LYS A 457 -17.67 -0.32 13.94
CA LYS A 457 -17.81 0.82 14.83
C LYS A 457 -17.29 0.41 16.20
N SER A 458 -16.78 1.38 16.95
CA SER A 458 -16.46 1.28 18.38
C SER A 458 -17.29 2.30 19.17
N THR A 459 -17.20 2.23 20.49
CA THR A 459 -17.76 3.26 21.38
C THR A 459 -17.01 4.60 21.30
N ASN A 460 -15.82 4.63 20.69
CA ASN A 460 -14.89 5.78 20.65
C ASN A 460 -14.54 6.31 22.04
N ARG A 461 -14.41 5.40 23.01
CA ARG A 461 -14.00 5.69 24.38
C ARG A 461 -13.42 4.43 25.04
N PRO A 462 -12.56 4.58 26.06
CA PRO A 462 -12.05 3.44 26.83
C PRO A 462 -13.15 2.79 27.68
N PHE A 463 -12.93 1.54 28.07
CA PHE A 463 -13.84 0.77 28.91
C PHE A 463 -14.00 1.40 30.31
N PRO A 464 -15.23 1.51 30.83
CA PRO A 464 -15.50 2.09 32.15
C PRO A 464 -14.84 1.30 33.29
N LYS A 465 -13.98 1.95 34.07
CA LYS A 465 -13.25 1.31 35.19
C LYS A 465 -13.86 1.57 36.56
N LYS A 466 -14.69 2.61 36.68
CA LYS A 466 -15.28 3.04 37.96
C LYS A 466 -16.79 2.98 37.87
N ARG A 467 -17.40 2.24 38.80
CA ARG A 467 -18.84 2.16 38.96
C ARG A 467 -19.29 3.18 40.01
N ASN A 468 -20.38 3.89 39.71
CA ASN A 468 -21.00 4.84 40.64
C ASN A 468 -22.51 4.60 40.68
N GLU A 469 -22.99 4.00 41.78
CA GLU A 469 -24.41 3.64 41.94
C GLU A 469 -25.34 4.85 41.92
N GLU A 470 -24.94 5.97 42.52
CA GLU A 470 -25.77 7.19 42.55
C GLU A 470 -25.98 7.74 41.14
N LEU A 471 -24.93 7.74 40.32
CA LEU A 471 -25.03 8.16 38.93
C LEU A 471 -25.82 7.16 38.09
N ILE A 472 -25.69 5.85 38.33
CA ILE A 472 -26.48 4.82 37.64
C ILE A 472 -27.97 5.03 37.91
N GLN A 473 -28.34 5.24 39.18
CA GLN A 473 -29.72 5.52 39.57
C GLN A 473 -30.21 6.85 39.01
N ARG A 474 -29.37 7.90 39.00
CA ARG A 474 -29.72 9.17 38.36
C ARG A 474 -30.00 8.99 36.87
N VAL A 475 -29.15 8.27 36.14
CA VAL A 475 -29.34 7.99 34.71
C VAL A 475 -30.64 7.21 34.49
N ARG A 476 -30.90 6.16 35.28
CA ARG A 476 -32.15 5.39 35.20
C ARG A 476 -33.36 6.31 35.39
N LYS A 477 -33.38 7.04 36.51
CA LYS A 477 -34.46 7.95 36.86
C LYS A 477 -34.71 8.98 35.76
N THR A 478 -33.69 9.69 35.33
CA THR A 478 -33.81 10.78 34.36
C THR A 478 -34.33 10.34 32.99
N PHE A 479 -33.87 9.19 32.46
CA PHE A 479 -34.20 8.80 31.09
C PHE A 479 -35.30 7.74 30.95
N PHE A 480 -35.53 6.95 32.01
CA PHE A 480 -36.42 5.78 31.96
C PHE A 480 -37.54 5.80 33.02
N GLU A 481 -37.53 6.74 33.98
CA GLU A 481 -38.62 6.87 34.98
C GLU A 481 -39.34 8.22 34.83
N ASP A 482 -38.61 9.33 34.98
CA ASP A 482 -39.17 10.71 34.97
C ASP A 482 -39.92 11.03 33.67
N ALA A 483 -39.57 10.37 32.56
CA ALA A 483 -40.16 10.59 31.24
C ALA A 483 -41.48 9.80 31.01
N PHE A 484 -41.76 8.77 31.81
CA PHE A 484 -42.86 7.82 31.60
C PHE A 484 -43.92 7.79 32.71
N ASP A 485 -43.64 8.41 33.87
CA ASP A 485 -44.36 8.34 35.17
C ASP A 485 -43.71 7.33 36.14
N ASP A 486 -43.43 7.77 37.36
CA ASP A 486 -42.64 7.08 38.39
C ASP A 486 -43.43 6.00 39.16
N GLY A 487 -44.61 5.63 38.66
CA GLY A 487 -45.43 4.52 39.16
C GLY A 487 -46.28 3.84 38.08
N GLY A 488 -46.75 2.62 38.37
CA GLY A 488 -47.70 1.88 37.52
C GLY A 488 -47.20 1.54 36.12
N GLU A 489 -48.07 1.69 35.11
CA GLU A 489 -47.79 1.30 33.72
C GLU A 489 -46.65 2.11 33.06
N GLY A 490 -46.37 3.33 33.53
CA GLY A 490 -45.30 4.19 32.98
C GLY A 490 -43.91 3.62 33.21
N LEU A 491 -43.63 3.21 34.44
CA LEU A 491 -42.37 2.57 34.83
C LEU A 491 -42.10 1.30 34.00
N GLU A 492 -43.12 0.49 33.74
CA GLU A 492 -42.99 -0.71 32.89
C GLU A 492 -42.62 -0.37 31.43
N GLU A 493 -43.18 0.71 30.87
CA GLU A 493 -42.84 1.19 29.52
C GLU A 493 -41.39 1.69 29.45
N GLY A 494 -40.93 2.41 30.48
CA GLY A 494 -39.55 2.88 30.60
C GLY A 494 -38.54 1.74 30.72
N GLU A 495 -38.80 0.75 31.56
CA GLU A 495 -38.00 -0.48 31.66
C GLU A 495 -37.99 -1.25 30.34
N TYR A 496 -39.14 -1.35 29.67
CA TYR A 496 -39.21 -2.02 28.36
C TYR A 496 -38.38 -1.29 27.29
N LEU A 497 -38.39 0.04 27.27
CA LEU A 497 -37.52 0.82 26.40
C LEU A 497 -36.05 0.56 26.71
N LEU A 498 -35.65 0.56 27.98
CA LEU A 498 -34.28 0.27 28.40
C LEU A 498 -33.85 -1.13 27.92
N LYS A 499 -34.70 -2.15 28.10
CA LYS A 499 -34.45 -3.50 27.59
C LYS A 499 -34.30 -3.52 26.06
N ALA A 500 -35.15 -2.79 25.33
CA ALA A 500 -35.10 -2.68 23.88
C ALA A 500 -33.79 -2.04 23.38
N LEU A 501 -33.36 -0.94 24.02
CA LEU A 501 -32.10 -0.27 23.73
C LEU A 501 -30.90 -1.19 24.02
N THR A 502 -30.91 -1.87 25.16
CA THR A 502 -29.88 -2.85 25.55
C THR A 502 -29.74 -3.96 24.51
N MET A 503 -30.85 -4.58 24.10
CA MET A 503 -30.79 -5.66 23.09
C MET A 503 -30.39 -5.16 21.71
N GLY A 504 -30.75 -3.92 21.36
CA GLY A 504 -30.23 -3.27 20.16
C GLY A 504 -28.71 -3.11 20.19
N LEU A 505 -28.14 -2.67 21.33
CA LEU A 505 -26.69 -2.56 21.55
C LEU A 505 -25.96 -3.90 21.50
N VAL A 506 -26.53 -4.94 22.10
CA VAL A 506 -26.07 -6.35 21.99
C VAL A 506 -26.00 -6.79 20.52
N GLY A 507 -26.80 -6.16 19.64
CA GLY A 507 -26.83 -6.42 18.22
C GLY A 507 -27.83 -7.49 17.82
N ASP A 508 -28.92 -7.65 18.57
CA ASP A 508 -29.94 -8.68 18.31
C ASP A 508 -31.00 -8.25 17.30
N TYR A 509 -30.58 -8.12 16.05
CA TYR A 509 -31.45 -7.78 14.93
C TYR A 509 -32.47 -8.88 14.59
N ARG A 510 -32.28 -10.12 15.06
CA ARG A 510 -33.14 -11.27 14.74
C ARG A 510 -34.51 -11.21 15.41
N ARG A 511 -34.71 -10.31 16.38
CA ARG A 511 -36.01 -10.08 17.05
C ARG A 511 -37.07 -9.48 16.14
N LYS A 512 -36.66 -8.91 15.02
CA LYS A 512 -37.54 -8.24 14.05
C LYS A 512 -38.43 -7.18 14.72
N LYS A 513 -37.85 -6.31 15.56
CA LYS A 513 -38.61 -5.22 16.21
C LYS A 513 -38.32 -3.85 15.63
N PHE A 514 -39.38 -3.06 15.51
CA PHE A 514 -39.38 -1.66 15.14
C PHE A 514 -40.01 -0.86 16.28
N TYR A 515 -39.21 -0.04 16.96
CA TYR A 515 -39.66 0.67 18.15
C TYR A 515 -40.05 2.10 17.81
N MET A 516 -41.17 2.56 18.37
CA MET A 516 -41.70 3.90 18.20
C MET A 516 -41.91 4.54 19.56
N GLY A 517 -41.16 5.61 19.84
CA GLY A 517 -41.39 6.44 21.02
C GLY A 517 -42.31 7.60 20.67
N ILE A 518 -43.48 7.65 21.29
CA ILE A 518 -44.50 8.68 21.08
C ILE A 518 -44.65 9.55 22.32
N GLY A 519 -44.97 10.83 22.15
CA GLY A 519 -45.19 11.75 23.28
C GLY A 519 -45.30 13.18 22.79
N GLU A 520 -45.64 14.11 23.66
CA GLU A 520 -45.66 15.54 23.30
C GLU A 520 -44.23 16.09 23.06
N PRO A 521 -44.07 17.32 22.53
CA PRO A 521 -42.80 18.03 22.62
C PRO A 521 -42.28 18.08 24.06
N ASP A 522 -40.96 18.14 24.23
CA ASP A 522 -40.31 18.25 25.54
C ASP A 522 -40.63 17.12 26.54
N CYS A 523 -40.81 15.88 26.06
CA CYS A 523 -41.03 14.69 26.91
C CYS A 523 -39.78 13.81 27.14
N GLY A 524 -38.59 14.26 26.73
CA GLY A 524 -37.33 13.52 26.98
C GLY A 524 -36.85 12.57 25.87
N LYS A 525 -37.62 12.37 24.78
CA LYS A 525 -37.20 11.59 23.58
C LYS A 525 -35.82 11.97 23.05
N GLY A 526 -35.59 13.28 22.84
CA GLY A 526 -34.30 13.78 22.37
C GLY A 526 -33.16 13.55 23.37
N GLY A 527 -33.48 13.61 24.67
CA GLY A 527 -32.52 13.40 25.76
C GLY A 527 -31.92 11.99 25.73
N VAL A 528 -32.76 10.94 25.66
CA VAL A 528 -32.26 9.55 25.64
C VAL A 528 -31.42 9.26 24.38
N LYS A 529 -31.81 9.81 23.21
CA LYS A 529 -31.03 9.69 21.97
C LYS A 529 -29.63 10.28 22.14
N CYS A 530 -29.54 11.51 22.67
CA CYS A 530 -28.26 12.19 22.89
C CYS A 530 -27.40 11.47 23.93
N ALA A 531 -28.00 11.02 25.04
CA ALA A 531 -27.28 10.29 26.09
C ALA A 531 -26.74 8.94 25.58
N MET A 532 -27.53 8.19 24.80
CA MET A 532 -27.09 6.96 24.13
C MET A 532 -25.92 7.24 23.17
N LYS A 533 -26.03 8.29 22.34
CA LYS A 533 -24.96 8.69 21.41
C LYS A 533 -23.68 9.08 22.15
N SER A 534 -23.81 9.76 23.28
CA SER A 534 -22.70 10.16 24.16
C SER A 534 -22.01 8.94 24.78
N ALA A 535 -22.77 7.96 25.27
CA ALA A 535 -22.24 6.79 25.98
C ALA A 535 -21.67 5.69 25.06
N PHE A 536 -22.28 5.48 23.88
CA PHE A 536 -21.94 4.36 22.97
C PHE A 536 -21.42 4.79 21.60
N GLY A 537 -21.23 6.10 21.37
CA GLY A 537 -20.46 6.67 20.27
C GLY A 537 -20.81 6.14 18.88
N GLY A 538 -19.89 5.39 18.28
CA GLY A 538 -19.99 4.90 16.91
C GLY A 538 -21.15 3.92 16.68
N TYR A 539 -21.68 3.27 17.71
CA TYR A 539 -22.78 2.32 17.58
C TYR A 539 -24.16 2.96 17.43
N ILE A 540 -24.28 4.27 17.69
CA ILE A 540 -25.54 5.00 17.62
C ILE A 540 -25.58 5.86 16.34
N GLY A 541 -26.50 5.53 15.45
CA GLY A 541 -26.71 6.19 14.16
C GLY A 541 -27.97 7.05 14.13
N SER A 542 -28.17 7.72 13.00
CA SER A 542 -29.41 8.42 12.68
C SER A 542 -29.90 8.04 11.30
N TRP A 543 -31.21 8.16 11.09
CA TRP A 543 -31.85 7.91 9.79
C TRP A 543 -33.06 8.82 9.61
N ASP A 544 -33.47 9.05 8.36
CA ASP A 544 -34.64 9.88 8.04
C ASP A 544 -35.89 9.01 7.88
N ALA A 545 -36.87 9.23 8.76
CA ALA A 545 -38.16 8.56 8.78
C ALA A 545 -38.95 8.69 7.47
N ASN A 546 -38.73 9.75 6.68
CA ASN A 546 -39.39 9.95 5.40
C ASN A 546 -39.01 8.87 4.37
N ASN A 547 -37.88 8.16 4.54
CA ASN A 547 -37.52 7.03 3.67
C ASN A 547 -38.50 5.85 3.79
N LEU A 548 -39.31 5.78 4.85
CA LEU A 548 -40.36 4.77 5.00
C LEU A 548 -41.70 5.18 4.39
N LYS A 549 -41.81 6.35 3.75
CA LYS A 549 -43.06 6.76 3.12
C LYS A 549 -43.39 5.89 1.92
N TYR A 550 -44.64 5.44 1.88
CA TYR A 550 -45.21 4.88 0.67
C TYR A 550 -45.26 5.97 -0.42
N ASN A 551 -44.50 5.78 -1.49
CA ASN A 551 -44.48 6.69 -2.63
C ASN A 551 -44.69 5.91 -3.94
N PRO A 552 -45.94 5.80 -4.43
CA PRO A 552 -46.26 5.02 -5.62
C PRO A 552 -45.74 5.65 -6.92
N ARG A 553 -45.32 6.92 -6.90
CA ARG A 553 -44.76 7.64 -8.06
C ARG A 553 -43.23 7.61 -8.10
N ASN A 554 -42.58 6.93 -7.15
CA ASN A 554 -41.13 6.84 -7.11
C ASN A 554 -40.63 5.78 -8.11
N GLY A 555 -40.34 6.20 -9.34
CA GLY A 555 -39.80 5.37 -10.43
C GLY A 555 -38.30 5.05 -10.31
N GLN A 556 -37.69 5.29 -9.14
CA GLN A 556 -36.32 4.83 -8.88
C GLN A 556 -36.27 3.30 -8.78
N ASP A 557 -35.15 2.70 -9.18
CA ASP A 557 -34.92 1.28 -8.94
C ASP A 557 -34.86 0.97 -7.44
N GLU A 558 -35.17 -0.28 -7.08
CA GLU A 558 -35.26 -0.73 -5.68
C GLU A 558 -33.93 -0.61 -4.92
N ALA A 559 -32.79 -0.85 -5.56
CA ALA A 559 -31.49 -0.76 -4.89
C ALA A 559 -31.15 0.69 -4.51
N ARG A 560 -31.54 1.67 -5.33
CA ARG A 560 -31.39 3.09 -4.99
C ARG A 560 -32.28 3.51 -3.82
N LYS A 561 -33.51 2.98 -3.73
CA LYS A 561 -34.41 3.24 -2.59
C LYS A 561 -33.85 2.71 -1.26
N MET A 562 -33.05 1.65 -1.31
CA MET A 562 -32.42 1.05 -0.12
C MET A 562 -31.09 1.68 0.29
N GLY A 563 -30.60 2.68 -0.47
CA GLY A 563 -29.30 3.31 -0.21
C GLY A 563 -29.15 3.91 1.19
N TRP A 564 -30.24 4.44 1.78
CA TRP A 564 -30.22 4.95 3.16
C TRP A 564 -29.98 3.85 4.20
N CYS A 565 -30.53 2.65 3.98
CA CYS A 565 -30.39 1.52 4.89
C CYS A 565 -28.96 0.95 4.86
N ARG A 566 -28.27 1.06 3.71
CA ARG A 566 -26.85 0.71 3.60
C ARG A 566 -25.98 1.60 4.49
N ASN A 567 -26.30 2.89 4.63
CA ASN A 567 -25.56 3.80 5.50
C ASN A 567 -25.68 3.44 7.00
N LEU A 568 -26.56 2.50 7.35
CA LEU A 568 -26.72 2.02 8.73
C LEU A 568 -25.80 0.85 9.07
N ILE A 569 -25.04 0.30 8.12
CA ILE A 569 -24.10 -0.78 8.38
C ILE A 569 -23.13 -0.40 9.51
N GLY A 570 -23.00 -1.30 10.47
CA GLY A 570 -22.15 -1.13 11.65
C GLY A 570 -22.81 -0.44 12.84
N TYR A 571 -23.91 0.30 12.65
CA TYR A 571 -24.67 0.84 13.77
C TYR A 571 -25.51 -0.25 14.43
N ARG A 572 -25.63 -0.20 15.76
CA ARG A 572 -26.47 -1.11 16.57
C ARG A 572 -27.88 -0.57 16.73
N LEU A 573 -27.97 0.73 16.95
CA LEU A 573 -29.21 1.49 17.08
C LEU A 573 -29.18 2.66 16.11
N ALA A 574 -30.30 2.95 15.46
CA ALA A 574 -30.44 4.16 14.67
C ALA A 574 -31.75 4.88 15.01
N PHE A 575 -31.64 6.17 15.31
CA PHE A 575 -32.75 7.02 15.72
C PHE A 575 -33.17 7.95 14.58
N SER A 576 -34.48 8.04 14.31
CA SER A 576 -35.05 9.10 13.48
C SER A 576 -35.83 10.09 14.32
N ASP A 577 -35.72 11.37 13.98
CA ASP A 577 -36.59 12.42 14.53
C ASP A 577 -37.67 12.75 13.51
N GLU A 578 -38.90 12.98 13.99
CA GLU A 578 -40.06 13.53 13.28
C GLU A 578 -40.31 13.06 11.83
N PHE A 579 -41.49 12.47 11.63
CA PHE A 579 -42.00 12.15 10.30
C PHE A 579 -42.98 13.23 9.83
N ARG A 580 -42.81 13.74 8.60
CA ARG A 580 -43.76 14.70 8.02
C ARG A 580 -45.09 14.00 7.70
N MET A 581 -46.12 14.24 8.50
CA MET A 581 -47.47 13.78 8.18
C MET A 581 -48.16 14.76 7.23
N GLU A 582 -48.53 14.29 6.04
CA GLU A 582 -49.40 15.02 5.13
C GLU A 582 -50.79 14.42 5.20
N LYS A 583 -51.77 15.22 5.61
CA LYS A 583 -53.18 14.81 5.60
C LYS A 583 -53.85 15.28 4.30
N THR A 584 -54.71 14.45 3.74
CA THR A 584 -55.65 14.84 2.68
C THR A 584 -56.77 15.72 3.25
N SER A 585 -57.54 16.37 2.38
CA SER A 585 -58.66 17.25 2.78
C SER A 585 -59.75 16.53 3.59
N ASP A 586 -59.85 15.21 3.47
CA ASP A 586 -60.74 14.32 4.22
C ASP A 586 -60.06 13.69 5.46
N GLY A 587 -58.86 14.13 5.83
CA GLY A 587 -58.19 13.76 7.07
C GLY A 587 -57.44 12.42 7.06
N ARG A 588 -57.35 11.74 5.90
CA ARG A 588 -56.53 10.53 5.72
C ARG A 588 -55.06 10.89 5.53
N ASP A 589 -54.15 9.95 5.80
CA ASP A 589 -52.73 10.15 5.48
C ASP A 589 -52.53 10.07 3.97
N ARG A 590 -52.01 11.15 3.38
CA ARG A 590 -51.65 11.20 1.96
C ARG A 590 -50.48 10.27 1.63
N SER A 591 -49.56 10.10 2.59
CA SER A 591 -48.33 9.32 2.44
C SER A 591 -48.12 8.45 3.68
N PRO A 592 -48.84 7.30 3.80
CA PRO A 592 -48.68 6.37 4.92
C PRO A 592 -47.26 5.77 4.95
N LEU A 593 -46.90 5.15 6.08
CA LEU A 593 -45.69 4.34 6.18
C LEU A 593 -45.85 3.05 5.38
N ASP A 594 -44.84 2.69 4.59
CA ASP A 594 -44.84 1.49 3.77
C ASP A 594 -44.58 0.25 4.64
N GLY A 595 -45.66 -0.51 4.90
CA GLY A 595 -45.59 -1.72 5.69
C GLY A 595 -44.70 -2.79 5.06
N ASN A 596 -44.62 -2.89 3.74
CA ASN A 596 -43.74 -3.84 3.07
C ASN A 596 -42.28 -3.46 3.24
N LEU A 597 -41.96 -2.16 3.14
CA LEU A 597 -40.60 -1.68 3.38
C LEU A 597 -40.15 -1.92 4.82
N ILE A 598 -41.04 -1.74 5.80
CA ILE A 598 -40.73 -2.04 7.21
C ILE A 598 -40.44 -3.53 7.41
N LYS A 599 -41.24 -4.42 6.83
CA LYS A 599 -40.99 -5.87 6.89
C LYS A 599 -39.64 -6.24 6.25
N LYS A 600 -39.24 -5.52 5.21
CA LYS A 600 -37.97 -5.68 4.48
C LYS A 600 -36.77 -5.18 5.30
N VAL A 601 -36.81 -3.96 5.85
CA VAL A 601 -35.69 -3.43 6.66
C VAL A 601 -35.61 -4.06 8.05
N VAL A 602 -36.72 -4.58 8.58
CA VAL A 602 -36.81 -5.31 9.86
C VAL A 602 -37.07 -6.80 9.59
N SER A 603 -36.28 -7.37 8.67
CA SER A 603 -36.41 -8.76 8.23
C SER A 603 -35.88 -9.78 9.23
N GLY A 604 -34.88 -9.39 10.03
CA GLY A 604 -34.19 -10.26 10.98
C GLY A 604 -33.07 -11.11 10.37
N GLY A 605 -32.53 -10.70 9.22
CA GLY A 605 -31.36 -11.34 8.62
C GLY A 605 -31.42 -11.54 7.11
N ASP A 606 -32.52 -11.17 6.46
CA ASP A 606 -32.63 -11.30 5.00
C ASP A 606 -31.68 -10.31 4.31
N GLU A 607 -31.08 -10.77 3.21
CA GLU A 607 -30.18 -9.98 2.37
C GLU A 607 -30.96 -8.92 1.59
N LEU A 608 -30.40 -7.70 1.56
CA LEU A 608 -30.96 -6.52 0.93
C LEU A 608 -29.99 -6.02 -0.13
N GLN A 609 -30.51 -5.61 -1.28
CA GLN A 609 -29.73 -4.93 -2.31
C GLN A 609 -29.84 -3.43 -2.17
N GLY A 610 -28.70 -2.74 -2.15
CA GLY A 610 -28.63 -1.29 -2.09
C GLY A 610 -27.47 -0.71 -2.89
N ARG A 611 -27.61 0.53 -3.36
CA ARG A 611 -26.51 1.29 -3.97
C ARG A 611 -26.49 2.75 -3.54
N GLY A 612 -25.28 3.28 -3.35
CA GLY A 612 -25.05 4.72 -3.17
C GLY A 612 -25.16 5.48 -4.50
N HIS A 613 -25.10 6.82 -4.43
CA HIS A 613 -25.05 7.64 -5.64
C HIS A 613 -23.81 7.28 -6.49
N GLN A 614 -24.04 6.85 -7.74
CA GLN A 614 -22.99 6.45 -8.70
C GLN A 614 -22.10 5.27 -8.23
N GLN A 615 -22.62 4.42 -7.33
CA GLN A 615 -21.92 3.21 -6.88
C GLN A 615 -22.60 1.95 -7.42
N ALA A 616 -21.84 0.86 -7.49
CA ALA A 616 -22.36 -0.46 -7.85
C ALA A 616 -23.36 -0.97 -6.80
N GLU A 617 -24.23 -1.89 -7.21
CA GLU A 617 -25.14 -2.59 -6.32
C GLU A 617 -24.37 -3.55 -5.42
N MET A 618 -24.79 -3.63 -4.16
CA MET A 618 -24.19 -4.49 -3.16
C MET A 618 -25.28 -5.12 -2.30
N ASP A 619 -25.07 -6.40 -2.01
CA ASP A 619 -25.85 -7.18 -1.07
C ASP A 619 -25.38 -6.90 0.37
N PHE A 620 -26.31 -6.68 1.30
CA PHE A 620 -26.02 -6.45 2.71
C PHE A 620 -27.17 -6.89 3.61
N VAL A 621 -26.90 -7.11 4.90
CA VAL A 621 -27.93 -7.43 5.91
C VAL A 621 -28.09 -6.26 6.86
N ASN A 622 -29.31 -5.75 7.03
CA ASN A 622 -29.59 -4.75 8.05
C ASN A 622 -29.57 -5.40 9.45
N LYS A 623 -28.58 -5.02 10.26
CA LYS A 623 -28.42 -5.48 11.65
C LYS A 623 -28.72 -4.40 12.68
N THR A 624 -29.17 -3.24 12.23
CA THR A 624 -29.45 -2.09 13.08
C THR A 624 -30.88 -2.13 13.57
N THR A 625 -31.07 -1.96 14.88
CA THR A 625 -32.40 -1.77 15.46
C THR A 625 -32.85 -0.34 15.20
N LEU A 626 -33.96 -0.19 14.46
CA LEU A 626 -34.51 1.12 14.10
C LEU A 626 -35.47 1.61 15.18
N ILE A 627 -35.27 2.87 15.60
CA ILE A 627 -36.10 3.56 16.57
C ILE A 627 -36.60 4.86 15.93
N MET A 628 -37.91 5.07 16.00
CA MET A 628 -38.56 6.28 15.53
C MET A 628 -39.11 7.07 16.71
N PHE A 629 -38.65 8.30 16.88
CA PHE A 629 -39.26 9.26 17.79
C PHE A 629 -40.16 10.22 17.03
N CYS A 630 -41.42 10.29 17.44
CA CYS A 630 -42.44 11.11 16.81
C CYS A 630 -43.43 11.64 17.86
N ASN A 631 -44.18 12.67 17.50
CA ASN A 631 -45.26 13.17 18.35
C ASN A 631 -46.57 12.41 18.12
N ASP A 632 -46.70 11.86 16.91
CA ASP A 632 -47.87 11.13 16.45
C ASP A 632 -47.43 10.10 15.37
N VAL A 633 -48.18 9.00 15.25
CA VAL A 633 -47.86 7.88 14.37
C VAL A 633 -48.80 7.89 13.16
N GLY A 634 -48.23 8.00 11.96
CA GLY A 634 -48.99 7.83 10.72
C GLY A 634 -49.52 6.41 10.55
N THR A 635 -50.50 6.25 9.65
CA THR A 635 -51.03 4.94 9.24
C THR A 635 -50.00 4.12 8.47
N PHE A 636 -50.11 2.80 8.54
CA PHE A 636 -49.26 1.85 7.81
C PHE A 636 -50.04 1.26 6.64
N SER A 637 -49.40 1.11 5.48
CA SER A 637 -50.01 0.49 4.30
C SER A 637 -49.04 -0.53 3.67
N PRO A 638 -49.37 -1.84 3.68
CA PRO A 638 -50.45 -2.48 4.43
C PRO A 638 -50.15 -2.59 5.94
N HIS A 639 -51.19 -2.59 6.79
CA HIS A 639 -51.09 -2.88 8.23
C HIS A 639 -51.43 -4.34 8.55
N ASP A 640 -50.63 -5.28 8.04
CA ASP A 640 -50.83 -6.72 8.24
C ASP A 640 -50.26 -7.24 9.59
N GLU A 641 -50.56 -8.50 9.93
CA GLU A 641 -50.05 -9.14 11.16
C GLU A 641 -48.52 -9.12 11.26
N ALA A 642 -47.83 -9.15 10.12
CA ALA A 642 -46.37 -9.10 10.07
C ALA A 642 -45.82 -7.71 10.39
N VAL A 643 -46.59 -6.63 10.21
CA VAL A 643 -46.26 -5.29 10.71
C VAL A 643 -46.62 -5.17 12.20
N LYS A 644 -47.79 -5.68 12.61
CA LYS A 644 -48.26 -5.62 14.02
C LYS A 644 -47.29 -6.33 14.98
N THR A 645 -46.80 -7.50 14.59
CA THR A 645 -45.86 -8.28 15.43
C THR A 645 -44.48 -7.63 15.56
N ARG A 646 -44.04 -6.87 14.55
CA ARG A 646 -42.75 -6.16 14.52
C ARG A 646 -42.80 -4.82 15.26
N LYS A 647 -43.90 -4.08 15.18
CA LYS A 647 -44.02 -2.74 15.76
C LYS A 647 -44.22 -2.79 17.27
N ARG A 648 -43.51 -1.93 18.00
CA ARG A 648 -43.73 -1.67 19.43
C ARG A 648 -43.81 -0.17 19.67
N VAL A 649 -44.89 0.29 20.29
CA VAL A 649 -45.15 1.70 20.58
C VAL A 649 -45.04 1.92 22.08
N ILE A 650 -44.22 2.89 22.47
CA ILE A 650 -43.87 3.22 23.84
C ILE A 650 -44.21 4.71 24.06
N THR A 651 -44.98 5.02 25.10
CA THR A 651 -45.57 6.34 25.30
C THR A 651 -44.86 7.10 26.41
N TYR A 652 -44.20 8.18 26.04
CA TYR A 652 -43.71 9.18 26.97
C TYR A 652 -44.88 9.99 27.51
N LYS A 653 -45.18 9.79 28.81
CA LYS A 653 -46.38 10.34 29.46
C LYS A 653 -46.16 11.74 30.03
N ASN A 654 -44.91 12.06 30.40
CA ASN A 654 -44.61 13.31 31.08
C ASN A 654 -43.99 14.36 30.13
N ARG A 655 -44.24 15.64 30.42
CA ARG A 655 -43.61 16.80 29.78
C ARG A 655 -42.69 17.54 30.75
N PHE A 656 -41.56 18.06 30.25
CA PHE A 656 -40.59 18.80 31.03
C PHE A 656 -40.77 20.32 30.83
N VAL A 657 -41.11 21.03 31.90
CA VAL A 657 -41.45 22.46 31.84
C VAL A 657 -40.35 23.35 32.44
N ASP A 658 -40.15 24.52 31.84
CA ASP A 658 -39.24 25.55 32.30
C ASP A 658 -39.93 26.42 33.38
N LYS A 659 -39.38 26.45 34.61
CA LYS A 659 -39.84 27.30 35.74
C LYS A 659 -41.37 27.26 35.98
N PRO A 660 -41.91 26.23 36.66
CA PRO A 660 -43.35 26.14 36.88
C PRO A 660 -43.89 27.35 37.64
N GLU A 661 -44.83 28.09 37.04
CA GLU A 661 -45.58 29.17 37.68
C GLU A 661 -46.77 28.58 38.45
N GLY A 662 -46.53 27.70 39.42
CA GLY A 662 -47.58 27.01 40.19
C GLY A 662 -47.20 25.60 40.68
N GLU A 663 -48.18 24.85 41.19
CA GLU A 663 -48.05 23.40 41.39
C GLU A 663 -47.99 22.72 40.02
N LEU A 664 -47.10 21.73 39.88
CA LEU A 664 -46.97 20.95 38.65
C LEU A 664 -48.23 20.12 38.42
N GLU A 665 -48.68 20.07 37.16
CA GLU A 665 -49.68 19.08 36.77
C GLU A 665 -49.12 17.65 36.90
N ALA A 666 -50.01 16.65 36.95
CA ALA A 666 -49.60 15.25 37.19
C ALA A 666 -48.60 14.71 36.13
N ASP A 667 -48.73 15.19 34.88
CA ASP A 667 -47.88 14.86 33.74
C ASP A 667 -46.70 15.82 33.57
N GLU A 668 -46.47 16.75 34.50
CA GLU A 668 -45.37 17.71 34.42
C GLU A 668 -44.19 17.31 35.31
N ARG A 669 -42.98 17.54 34.81
CA ARG A 669 -41.73 17.42 35.56
C ARG A 669 -40.88 18.67 35.32
N VAL A 670 -40.07 19.04 36.30
CA VAL A 670 -39.16 20.18 36.17
C VAL A 670 -38.03 19.81 35.20
N LYS A 671 -37.80 20.67 34.21
CA LYS A 671 -36.70 20.49 33.26
C LYS A 671 -35.36 20.72 33.94
N ASP A 672 -34.41 19.78 33.76
CA ASP A 672 -33.02 19.96 34.18
C ASP A 672 -32.27 20.79 33.12
N PRO A 673 -31.93 22.07 33.39
CA PRO A 673 -31.24 22.93 32.42
C PRO A 673 -29.81 22.47 32.12
N CYS A 674 -29.23 21.63 32.99
CA CYS A 674 -27.87 21.11 32.88
C CYS A 674 -27.83 19.66 32.36
N LEU A 675 -28.96 19.15 31.85
CA LEU A 675 -29.07 17.76 31.42
C LEU A 675 -28.07 17.42 30.30
N LYS A 676 -27.84 18.37 29.39
CA LYS A 676 -26.90 18.18 28.28
C LYS A 676 -25.47 18.01 28.78
N GLU A 677 -25.04 18.92 29.64
CA GLU A 677 -23.74 18.87 30.29
C GLU A 677 -23.62 17.60 31.14
N PHE A 678 -24.70 17.14 31.77
CA PHE A 678 -24.70 15.92 32.56
C PHE A 678 -24.35 14.68 31.73
N TYR A 679 -25.08 14.39 30.65
CA TYR A 679 -24.81 13.16 29.87
C TYR A 679 -23.56 13.25 28.99
N GLU A 680 -22.95 14.43 28.84
CA GLU A 680 -21.66 14.62 28.17
C GLU A 680 -20.45 14.35 29.09
N ARG A 681 -20.66 14.24 30.42
CA ARG A 681 -19.61 13.85 31.37
C ARG A 681 -19.25 12.37 31.25
N ASP A 682 -17.97 12.05 31.42
CA ASP A 682 -17.49 10.67 31.29
C ASP A 682 -18.03 9.73 32.38
N ASP A 683 -18.23 10.22 33.60
CA ASP A 683 -18.80 9.43 34.69
C ASP A 683 -20.30 9.12 34.50
N ALA A 684 -21.05 10.03 33.87
CA ALA A 684 -22.43 9.77 33.46
C ALA A 684 -22.51 8.78 32.29
N LYS A 685 -21.61 8.87 31.30
CA LYS A 685 -21.50 7.88 30.21
C LYS A 685 -21.15 6.48 30.75
N ASP A 686 -20.24 6.42 31.73
CA ASP A 686 -19.88 5.17 32.43
C ASP A 686 -21.08 4.59 33.18
N ALA A 687 -21.82 5.43 33.92
CA ALA A 687 -23.05 5.03 34.59
C ALA A 687 -24.09 4.49 33.60
N PHE A 688 -24.23 5.10 32.43
CA PHE A 688 -25.12 4.59 31.37
C PHE A 688 -24.70 3.20 30.90
N PHE A 689 -23.40 2.95 30.69
CA PHE A 689 -22.91 1.60 30.36
C PHE A 689 -23.26 0.59 31.45
N PHE A 690 -22.98 0.91 32.72
CA PHE A 690 -23.30 0.00 33.83
C PHE A 690 -24.80 -0.26 33.95
N LEU A 691 -25.65 0.75 33.71
CA LEU A 691 -27.10 0.59 33.64
C LEU A 691 -27.49 -0.44 32.54
N VAL A 692 -26.94 -0.30 31.33
CA VAL A 692 -27.21 -1.23 30.22
C VAL A 692 -26.71 -2.64 30.52
N ARG A 693 -25.51 -2.77 31.10
CA ARG A 693 -24.95 -4.03 31.58
C ARG A 693 -25.87 -4.69 32.60
N ASP A 694 -26.28 -3.97 33.64
CA ASP A 694 -27.14 -4.49 34.71
C ASP A 694 -28.50 -4.94 34.17
N THR A 695 -29.08 -4.15 33.27
CA THR A 695 -30.33 -4.52 32.59
C THR A 695 -30.16 -5.80 31.79
N PHE A 696 -29.06 -5.99 31.06
CA PHE A 696 -28.83 -7.25 30.35
C PHE A 696 -28.69 -8.43 31.32
N GLN A 697 -27.96 -8.26 32.42
CA GLN A 697 -27.75 -9.35 33.38
C GLN A 697 -29.01 -9.72 34.17
N SER A 698 -29.94 -8.78 34.37
CA SER A 698 -31.20 -9.02 35.09
C SER A 698 -32.32 -9.60 34.23
N MET A 699 -32.18 -9.56 32.89
CA MET A 699 -33.16 -10.14 31.97
C MET A 699 -33.30 -11.65 32.13
N GLU A 700 -34.50 -12.17 31.90
CA GLU A 700 -34.73 -13.62 31.85
C GLU A 700 -33.93 -14.26 30.70
N GLU A 701 -33.57 -15.54 30.85
CA GLU A 701 -32.81 -16.28 29.82
C GLU A 701 -33.47 -16.21 28.43
N LYS A 702 -34.81 -16.35 28.38
CA LYS A 702 -35.59 -16.23 27.15
C LYS A 702 -35.49 -14.84 26.51
N GLU A 703 -35.34 -13.80 27.33
CA GLU A 703 -35.17 -12.42 26.86
C GLU A 703 -33.74 -12.17 26.38
N ARG A 704 -32.72 -12.87 26.90
CA ARG A 704 -31.31 -12.73 26.47
C ARG A 704 -30.95 -13.57 25.24
N MET A 705 -31.77 -14.58 24.92
CA MET A 705 -31.55 -15.47 23.78
C MET A 705 -31.61 -14.69 22.45
N LYS A 706 -30.73 -15.03 21.51
CA LYS A 706 -30.71 -14.43 20.16
C LYS A 706 -32.03 -14.65 19.43
N GLY A 707 -32.69 -13.56 19.06
CA GLY A 707 -34.01 -13.58 18.44
C GLY A 707 -35.17 -13.87 19.41
N GLY A 708 -34.90 -13.99 20.71
CA GLY A 708 -35.94 -14.09 21.74
C GLY A 708 -36.78 -12.82 21.82
N ASP A 709 -38.03 -12.94 22.25
CA ASP A 709 -38.88 -11.77 22.47
C ASP A 709 -38.64 -11.20 23.88
N LEU A 710 -38.68 -9.87 23.98
CA LEU A 710 -38.76 -9.20 25.28
C LEU A 710 -40.15 -9.39 25.88
N ILE A 711 -40.21 -9.56 27.20
CA ILE A 711 -41.48 -9.56 27.92
C ILE A 711 -42.09 -8.17 27.72
N THR A 712 -43.16 -8.12 26.93
CA THR A 712 -43.78 -6.86 26.54
C THR A 712 -44.89 -6.54 27.54
N PRO A 713 -44.83 -5.40 28.24
CA PRO A 713 -45.90 -4.96 29.13
C PRO A 713 -47.25 -4.85 28.41
N GLU A 714 -48.34 -5.03 29.15
CA GLU A 714 -49.69 -4.90 28.60
C GLU A 714 -49.94 -3.49 28.04
N SER A 715 -49.41 -2.46 28.69
CA SER A 715 -49.46 -1.06 28.24
C SER A 715 -48.84 -0.88 26.85
N VAL A 716 -47.63 -1.38 26.64
CA VAL A 716 -46.93 -1.35 25.34
C VAL A 716 -47.70 -2.13 24.29
N MET A 717 -48.23 -3.31 24.62
CA MET A 717 -49.02 -4.11 23.67
C MET A 717 -50.31 -3.41 23.25
N LYS A 718 -51.00 -2.78 24.20
CA LYS A 718 -52.22 -2.00 23.95
C LYS A 718 -51.93 -0.83 23.01
N GLU A 719 -50.94 0.00 23.32
CA GLU A 719 -50.54 1.12 22.46
C GLU A 719 -50.11 0.63 21.07
N SER A 720 -49.36 -0.47 21.00
CA SER A 720 -48.92 -1.05 19.72
C SER A 720 -50.08 -1.50 18.83
N ASN A 721 -51.17 -1.99 19.42
CA ASN A 721 -52.38 -2.38 18.70
C ASN A 721 -53.25 -1.17 18.32
N GLU A 722 -53.23 -0.10 19.12
CA GLU A 722 -54.07 1.09 18.91
C GLU A 722 -53.52 2.06 17.85
N TRP A 723 -52.19 2.17 17.72
CA TRP A 723 -51.53 3.08 16.79
C TRP A 723 -51.32 2.45 15.40
N GLY A 724 -51.42 3.22 14.31
CA GLY A 724 -50.96 2.80 12.97
C GLY A 724 -51.89 1.89 12.13
N GLY A 725 -53.10 1.56 12.59
CA GLY A 725 -54.10 0.83 11.80
C GLY A 725 -54.95 1.74 10.88
N ASP A 726 -55.73 1.12 9.99
CA ASP A 726 -56.65 1.82 9.10
C ASP A 726 -57.73 2.60 9.90
N GLY A 727 -57.56 3.92 10.01
CA GLY A 727 -58.67 4.88 9.94
C GLY A 727 -59.79 4.87 11.00
N ASP A 728 -59.58 4.43 12.25
CA ASP A 728 -60.67 4.42 13.25
C ASP A 728 -61.10 5.79 13.78
N ASP A 729 -60.26 6.83 13.70
CA ASP A 729 -60.59 8.12 14.31
C ASP A 729 -61.83 8.76 13.68
N GLY A 730 -62.03 8.58 12.37
CA GLY A 730 -63.23 9.09 11.69
C GLY A 730 -64.51 8.38 12.14
N ASP A 731 -64.42 7.08 12.38
CA ASP A 731 -65.55 6.24 12.79
C ASP A 731 -65.91 6.48 14.27
N ILE A 732 -64.90 6.66 15.13
CA ILE A 732 -65.06 7.08 16.53
C ILE A 732 -65.61 8.50 16.61
N LYS A 733 -65.07 9.46 15.84
CA LYS A 733 -65.61 10.83 15.77
C LYS A 733 -67.07 10.82 15.35
N ALA A 734 -67.41 10.09 14.28
CA ALA A 734 -68.78 9.96 13.81
C ALA A 734 -69.71 9.33 14.86
N LEU A 735 -69.21 8.35 15.62
CA LEU A 735 -69.95 7.74 16.71
C LEU A 735 -70.17 8.71 17.86
N LEU A 736 -69.12 9.38 18.34
CA LEU A 736 -69.21 10.37 19.42
C LEU A 736 -70.18 11.51 19.06
N LEU A 737 -70.16 11.98 17.80
CA LEU A 737 -71.13 12.96 17.30
C LEU A 737 -72.59 12.49 17.33
N LYS A 738 -72.89 11.19 17.51
CA LYS A 738 -74.27 10.73 17.68
C LYS A 738 -74.82 11.02 19.08
N ARG A 739 -73.96 11.00 20.10
CA ARG A 739 -74.37 11.13 21.51
C ARG A 739 -73.92 12.43 22.17
N PHE A 740 -72.90 13.09 21.65
CA PHE A 740 -72.30 14.27 22.24
C PHE A 740 -72.29 15.46 21.27
N ASP A 741 -72.54 16.65 21.80
CA ASP A 741 -72.37 17.95 21.14
C ASP A 741 -71.10 18.61 21.63
N PHE A 742 -70.17 18.84 20.70
CA PHE A 742 -68.89 19.51 20.96
C PHE A 742 -69.10 21.00 20.71
N THR A 743 -69.28 21.76 21.79
CA THR A 743 -69.71 23.16 21.75
C THR A 743 -68.55 24.14 21.85
N GLY A 744 -67.44 23.74 22.47
CA GLY A 744 -66.32 24.64 22.76
C GLY A 744 -66.62 25.69 23.83
N VAL A 745 -67.70 25.50 24.60
CA VAL A 745 -68.08 26.35 25.74
C VAL A 745 -67.56 25.70 27.03
N GLU A 746 -66.74 26.41 27.80
CA GLU A 746 -66.08 25.86 28.99
C GLU A 746 -67.02 25.29 30.06
N THR A 747 -68.25 25.79 30.14
CA THR A 747 -69.26 25.35 31.11
C THR A 747 -69.97 24.06 30.70
N ASP A 748 -69.82 23.63 29.44
CA ASP A 748 -70.36 22.36 28.97
C ASP A 748 -69.36 21.26 29.31
N VAL A 749 -69.72 20.38 30.24
CA VAL A 749 -68.79 19.39 30.81
C VAL A 749 -69.38 17.98 30.78
N VAL A 750 -68.57 16.99 30.37
CA VAL A 750 -68.91 15.56 30.39
C VAL A 750 -67.78 14.75 31.05
N PRO A 751 -68.09 13.81 31.96
CA PRO A 751 -67.08 12.92 32.55
C PRO A 751 -66.35 12.06 31.51
N SER A 752 -65.02 11.90 31.63
CA SER A 752 -64.22 11.15 30.64
C SER A 752 -64.66 9.69 30.48
N LYS A 753 -65.17 9.07 31.55
CA LYS A 753 -65.65 7.68 31.56
C LYS A 753 -66.86 7.46 30.65
N GLU A 754 -67.69 8.47 30.43
CA GLU A 754 -68.91 8.39 29.61
C GLU A 754 -68.60 8.17 28.13
N PHE A 755 -67.52 8.78 27.64
CA PHE A 755 -67.07 8.57 26.27
C PHE A 755 -66.60 7.12 26.05
N GLY A 756 -65.85 6.57 27.01
CA GLY A 756 -65.33 5.20 26.95
C GLY A 756 -66.45 4.17 27.03
N ALA A 757 -67.39 4.36 27.97
CA ALA A 757 -68.57 3.52 28.13
C ALA A 757 -69.42 3.48 26.85
N TYR A 758 -69.65 4.64 26.21
CA TYR A 758 -70.43 4.70 24.98
C TYR A 758 -69.78 3.95 23.82
N ILE A 759 -68.46 4.09 23.63
CA ILE A 759 -67.73 3.37 22.59
C ILE A 759 -67.73 1.86 22.84
N ILE A 760 -67.59 1.44 24.09
CA ILE A 760 -67.67 0.01 24.48
C ILE A 760 -69.04 -0.57 24.13
N VAL A 761 -70.12 0.14 24.45
CA VAL A 761 -71.49 -0.33 24.19
C VAL A 761 -71.77 -0.45 22.68
N GLU A 762 -71.39 0.55 21.90
CA GLU A 762 -71.75 0.62 20.47
C GLU A 762 -70.83 -0.20 19.55
N LYS A 763 -69.52 -0.26 19.85
CA LYS A 763 -68.52 -0.93 19.00
C LYS A 763 -68.00 -2.24 19.61
N LYS A 764 -68.41 -2.61 20.83
CA LYS A 764 -67.84 -3.71 21.62
C LYS A 764 -66.31 -3.65 21.69
N ARG A 765 -65.78 -2.43 21.76
CA ARG A 765 -64.34 -2.18 21.67
C ARG A 765 -63.90 -1.26 22.79
N VAL A 766 -62.78 -1.60 23.41
CA VAL A 766 -62.11 -0.77 24.42
C VAL A 766 -61.14 0.17 23.70
N ILE A 767 -61.13 1.44 24.11
CA ILE A 767 -60.21 2.47 23.62
C ILE A 767 -59.44 3.03 24.82
N SER A 768 -58.16 3.34 24.67
CA SER A 768 -57.41 4.04 25.72
C SER A 768 -58.01 5.43 26.02
N GLU A 769 -57.95 5.83 27.30
CA GLU A 769 -58.38 7.17 27.72
C GLU A 769 -57.53 8.27 27.05
N ASN A 770 -56.27 7.98 26.71
CA ASN A 770 -55.36 8.91 26.02
C ASN A 770 -55.79 9.17 24.56
N LYS A 771 -56.09 8.11 23.80
CA LYS A 771 -56.58 8.25 22.42
C LYS A 771 -57.94 8.93 22.39
N LEU A 772 -58.83 8.53 23.29
CA LEU A 772 -60.14 9.15 23.43
C LEU A 772 -60.06 10.62 23.81
N GLY A 773 -59.20 10.94 24.78
CA GLY A 773 -58.89 12.31 25.20
C GLY A 773 -58.39 13.17 24.04
N ARG A 774 -57.43 12.67 23.25
CA ARG A 774 -56.95 13.37 22.05
C ARG A 774 -58.05 13.62 21.02
N ILE A 775 -58.87 12.60 20.72
CA ILE A 775 -59.98 12.72 19.76
C ILE A 775 -60.97 13.78 20.23
N VAL A 776 -61.39 13.72 21.49
CA VAL A 776 -62.31 14.68 22.12
C VAL A 776 -61.71 16.09 22.12
N SER A 777 -60.48 16.27 22.59
CA SER A 777 -59.80 17.57 22.61
C SER A 777 -59.67 18.17 21.21
N LYS A 778 -59.43 17.35 20.18
CA LYS A 778 -59.37 17.81 18.79
C LYS A 778 -60.74 18.27 18.30
N MET A 779 -61.81 17.54 18.62
CA MET A 779 -63.19 17.90 18.27
C MET A 779 -63.66 19.19 18.96
N VAL A 780 -63.25 19.42 20.22
CA VAL A 780 -63.53 20.67 20.94
C VAL A 780 -62.76 21.86 20.33
N LYS A 781 -61.46 21.69 20.06
CA LYS A 781 -60.61 22.73 19.44
C LYS A 781 -61.05 23.12 18.03
N GLU A 782 -61.66 22.20 17.28
CA GLU A 782 -62.27 22.47 15.96
C GLU A 782 -63.45 23.47 16.07
N LYS A 783 -64.08 23.61 17.23
CA LYS A 783 -65.25 24.47 17.47
C LYS A 783 -64.92 25.77 18.18
N ASN A 784 -63.94 25.76 19.10
CA ASN A 784 -63.44 26.97 19.74
C ASN A 784 -61.95 26.84 20.08
N LYS A 785 -61.09 27.67 19.46
CA LYS A 785 -59.63 27.58 19.60
C LYS A 785 -59.10 27.96 20.98
N THR A 786 -59.89 28.68 21.78
CA THR A 786 -59.47 29.21 23.08
C THR A 786 -59.98 28.40 24.27
N CYS A 787 -60.79 27.36 24.05
CA CYS A 787 -61.35 26.55 25.14
C CYS A 787 -60.31 25.55 25.68
N PRO A 788 -59.96 25.59 26.97
CA PRO A 788 -59.25 24.49 27.65
C PRO A 788 -60.07 23.20 27.50
N THR A 789 -59.43 22.05 27.32
CA THR A 789 -60.14 20.77 27.02
C THR A 789 -60.26 19.82 28.20
N ASP A 790 -59.64 20.16 29.34
CA ASP A 790 -59.64 19.36 30.57
C ASP A 790 -59.77 20.29 31.79
N ARG A 791 -60.53 19.85 32.80
CA ARG A 791 -60.52 20.43 34.15
C ARG A 791 -60.23 19.32 35.17
N SER A 792 -59.29 19.60 36.07
CA SER A 792 -59.00 18.77 37.24
C SER A 792 -60.15 18.90 38.24
N PRO A 793 -60.67 17.79 38.83
CA PRO A 793 -61.77 17.88 39.78
C PRO A 793 -61.31 18.61 41.06
N HIS A 794 -62.13 19.54 41.56
CA HIS A 794 -62.02 20.01 42.95
C HIS A 794 -62.30 18.82 43.88
N LYS A 795 -61.43 18.62 44.88
CA LYS A 795 -61.43 17.51 45.87
C LYS A 795 -62.84 16.95 46.18
N GLY A 796 -63.21 15.89 45.46
CA GLY A 796 -64.46 15.13 45.54
C GLY A 796 -64.44 14.03 44.47
N GLU A 797 -65.05 12.88 44.72
CA GLU A 797 -64.79 11.57 44.08
C GLU A 797 -65.11 11.41 42.57
N GLU A 798 -65.22 12.47 41.79
CA GLU A 798 -65.54 12.38 40.36
C GLU A 798 -64.29 12.54 39.48
N GLY A 799 -63.99 11.53 38.66
CA GLY A 799 -62.78 11.47 37.80
C GLY A 799 -62.67 12.58 36.74
N LYS A 800 -61.62 12.55 35.91
CA LYS A 800 -61.30 13.58 34.89
C LYS A 800 -62.53 14.00 34.06
N GLN A 801 -62.84 15.29 34.02
CA GLN A 801 -63.96 15.86 33.26
C GLN A 801 -63.46 16.61 32.01
N ARG A 802 -64.20 16.47 30.89
CA ARG A 802 -63.91 17.12 29.60
C ARG A 802 -64.83 18.33 29.42
N CYS A 803 -64.26 19.53 29.30
CA CYS A 803 -65.00 20.77 29.02
C CYS A 803 -65.11 21.06 27.51
N GLY A 804 -66.12 21.86 27.14
CA GLY A 804 -66.46 22.13 25.74
C GLY A 804 -67.34 21.06 25.08
N VAL A 805 -67.97 20.17 25.84
CA VAL A 805 -68.79 19.06 25.36
C VAL A 805 -70.02 18.86 26.25
N LYS A 806 -71.18 18.56 25.66
CA LYS A 806 -72.41 18.14 26.37
C LYS A 806 -73.08 16.95 25.71
N PHE A 807 -74.05 16.32 26.38
CA PHE A 807 -74.87 15.28 25.76
C PHE A 807 -75.86 15.87 24.75
N LYS A 808 -76.10 15.17 23.64
CA LYS A 808 -77.15 15.51 22.69
C LYS A 808 -78.52 15.20 23.29
N GLY A 809 -79.39 16.22 23.34
CA GLY A 809 -80.76 16.08 23.86
C GLY A 809 -80.89 16.30 25.38
N GLY A 810 -79.90 16.93 26.01
CA GLY A 810 -79.97 17.44 27.39
C GLY A 810 -80.26 18.94 27.45
#